data_AF-A0A5A7UZ34-F1
#
_entry.id   AF-A0A5A7UZ34-F1
#
_cell.length_a   1.000
_cell.length_b   1.000
_cell.length_c   1.000
_cell.angle_alpha   90.00
_cell.angle_beta   90.00
_cell.angle_gamma   90.00
#
_symmetry.space_group_name_H-M   'P 1'
#
loop_
_entity.id
_entity.type
_entity.pdbx_description
1 polymer ?
#
loop_
_entity_poly.entity_id
_entity_poly.type
_entity_poly.pdbx_seq_one_letter_code
_entity_poly.pdbx_strand_id
1 'polypeptide(L)'
;MASVLDSVDGFLALCQQSGDAAYATLRSVLDRLEDPATRVRARVFLADVQRRFPTKDDCDRCFSSYHFRIEDIFLDQYEGYRGRKKLTSMVIPSIFVPEDWSFTFFEGLNRHPASIFKDRTVAELGCGNGWISIAIAEKWLPLKVYGLDINPRAVKISWINLYLNALDEKGQPIFDAEKKTLLDRVEFHESDLLAYCRDNDIQLERIVGCIPQILNPNPDAMSRMITENASEEFLYSLSNYCALQGFVEDQFGLGLIARAVEEGISVIKPMGIMIFNMGGRPGQGVCKRLFERRGFRITKLWQTKILQAADTDISALVEIEKNSPHRFEFFMGLSGDQPICARTAWAYGKAGGRISHALSVYSCQLLQPNQVKTIFDFLKSGFQEISSSLDLSFQDESVADEKIPFLAYLASILKDSAYFPYEPPAGSLRFRNLIAGFMKTYHHVPLSAGNVVIFPSRAVAIENALRLFSPRLAIVDEHLTRHLPRQWLTSLNIDTRVNGAGDDVLTVIEAPSQSDLMMELIKKLKPQVVVTGMAHFEAVTSSAFVHLLDVTREIGSRLFLDISDHFELSSLPSSNGVLKYLAGNSLPSHAAIVCGLVKNQVYTDLEVAFVISEEEAIFKALSKTVELLEGKTAPISQYYYGCLFHELLAFQLADRHLPAQRECDKSASSREIIGFSSSAISVLNNAELSIDQTDNSSLIHMDVDEIFLPTPISVKAAIFESFSRQNMSESEIDVSTSIKQFVESNYGFPIENNSDFTYADSALTLFNKMVLCCIQEGGTLCFPVGTNGNYVHSAKFLKAKVVNIPTKSEEGFKLTENGLNQVLNNVKNPWVYISGPTISPTGLIYDQKEIENLLTACAKFGARVIIDTSFSGLEFDYEGWSGWNLEGVLSRLCGSNNPSFSVCLLGGLSPMMLTDALKFGFLVLNQPPLIELFHSFSGLSRPHSTVKYAIKKLLGLRERKSGDMWDAVTRQIKDLRSRSKRLKETLENCGWDVLECHAGVSVVAKPTLYMSKTIQVKNAIDYVVKLDDSNIREAILKATGLCINSSSWTGIPGYCRFTIALDESEFQKALDCIAEFKRIACSS
;
A
#
# COMPACT_ATOMS: atom_id res chain seq x y z
N MET A 1 1.79 -11.37 -67.86
CA MET A 1 2.56 -11.80 -66.66
C MET A 1 2.03 -13.09 -66.02
N ALA A 2 0.73 -13.40 -66.08
CA ALA A 2 0.16 -14.62 -65.46
C ALA A 2 0.72 -15.97 -65.97
N SER A 3 1.26 -16.05 -67.20
CA SER A 3 1.78 -17.31 -67.76
C SER A 3 3.25 -17.61 -67.41
N VAL A 4 4.02 -16.64 -66.90
CA VAL A 4 5.44 -16.81 -66.54
C VAL A 4 5.59 -17.35 -65.11
N LEU A 5 4.63 -17.05 -64.24
CA LEU A 5 4.56 -17.49 -62.83
C LEU A 5 4.05 -18.93 -62.63
N ASP A 6 3.69 -19.63 -63.71
CA ASP A 6 3.23 -21.04 -63.68
C ASP A 6 4.32 -22.05 -64.07
N SER A 7 5.47 -21.59 -64.58
CA SER A 7 6.63 -22.44 -64.87
C SER A 7 7.66 -22.32 -63.76
N VAL A 8 8.16 -23.46 -63.26
CA VAL A 8 9.20 -23.50 -62.21
C VAL A 8 10.45 -22.72 -62.63
N ASP A 9 10.88 -22.84 -63.89
CA ASP A 9 12.07 -22.12 -64.38
C ASP A 9 11.84 -20.60 -64.46
N GLY A 10 10.61 -20.17 -64.81
CA GLY A 10 10.23 -18.75 -64.84
C GLY A 10 10.18 -18.14 -63.43
N PHE A 11 9.69 -18.90 -62.46
CA PHE A 11 9.70 -18.52 -61.05
C PHE A 11 11.14 -18.39 -60.50
N LEU A 12 11.99 -19.39 -60.74
CA LEU A 12 13.38 -19.37 -60.26
C LEU A 12 14.19 -18.22 -60.88
N ALA A 13 13.98 -17.90 -62.16
CA ALA A 13 14.64 -16.78 -62.82
C ALA A 13 14.27 -15.41 -62.21
N LEU A 14 13.05 -15.27 -61.68
CA LEU A 14 12.63 -14.07 -60.95
C LEU A 14 13.24 -14.03 -59.54
N CYS A 15 13.25 -15.16 -58.84
CA CYS A 15 13.85 -15.28 -57.52
C CYS A 15 15.36 -15.02 -57.54
N GLN A 16 16.07 -15.36 -58.61
CA GLN A 16 17.52 -15.16 -58.74
C GLN A 16 17.96 -13.69 -58.73
N GLN A 17 17.05 -12.74 -58.99
CA GLN A 17 17.40 -11.33 -59.17
C GLN A 17 17.83 -10.66 -57.86
N SER A 18 17.09 -10.92 -56.78
CA SER A 18 17.37 -10.44 -55.42
C SER A 18 16.43 -11.14 -54.43
N GLY A 19 16.76 -11.07 -53.14
CA GLY A 19 15.88 -11.59 -52.09
C GLY A 19 14.52 -10.88 -52.02
N ASP A 20 14.46 -9.57 -52.33
CA ASP A 20 13.20 -8.84 -52.46
C ASP A 20 12.35 -9.33 -53.64
N ALA A 21 12.98 -9.63 -54.79
CA ALA A 21 12.28 -10.20 -55.95
C ALA A 21 11.77 -11.61 -55.65
N ALA A 22 12.56 -12.42 -54.94
CA ALA A 22 12.14 -13.74 -54.46
C ALA A 22 10.94 -13.63 -53.51
N TYR A 23 10.98 -12.74 -52.52
CA TYR A 23 9.87 -12.49 -51.60
C TYR A 23 8.60 -12.01 -52.31
N ALA A 24 8.70 -11.07 -53.25
CA ALA A 24 7.57 -10.59 -54.04
C ALA A 24 6.91 -11.73 -54.86
N THR A 25 7.73 -12.62 -55.40
CA THR A 25 7.25 -13.80 -56.14
C THR A 25 6.57 -14.81 -55.20
N LEU A 26 7.13 -15.06 -54.02
CA LEU A 26 6.53 -15.91 -52.98
C LEU A 26 5.21 -15.34 -52.45
N ARG A 27 5.11 -14.02 -52.30
CA ARG A 27 3.85 -13.34 -51.95
C ARG A 27 2.77 -13.59 -53.01
N SER A 28 3.12 -13.51 -54.30
CA SER A 28 2.18 -13.85 -55.37
C SER A 28 1.73 -15.31 -55.33
N VAL A 29 2.60 -16.24 -54.88
CA VAL A 29 2.22 -17.64 -54.64
C VAL A 29 1.25 -17.74 -53.44
N LEU A 30 1.49 -16.99 -52.38
CA LEU A 30 0.59 -16.94 -51.22
C LEU A 30 -0.80 -16.41 -51.60
N ASP A 31 -0.91 -15.32 -52.38
CA ASP A 31 -2.21 -14.79 -52.82
C ASP A 31 -3.04 -15.87 -53.57
N ARG A 32 -2.36 -16.71 -54.36
CA ARG A 32 -2.98 -17.86 -55.06
C ARG A 32 -3.29 -19.04 -54.13
N LEU A 33 -2.57 -19.20 -53.03
CA LEU A 33 -2.89 -20.21 -52.01
C LEU A 33 -4.10 -19.77 -51.18
N GLU A 34 -4.23 -18.49 -50.89
CA GLU A 34 -5.36 -17.93 -50.14
C GLU A 34 -6.67 -18.04 -50.92
N ASP A 35 -6.65 -17.78 -52.23
CA ASP A 35 -7.82 -17.93 -53.10
C ASP A 35 -8.21 -19.42 -53.31
N PRO A 36 -9.40 -19.86 -52.85
CA PRO A 36 -9.86 -21.23 -53.02
C PRO A 36 -9.91 -21.72 -54.48
N ALA A 37 -10.11 -20.82 -55.45
CA ALA A 37 -10.17 -21.17 -56.86
C ALA A 37 -8.80 -21.55 -57.45
N THR A 38 -7.71 -21.01 -56.89
CA THR A 38 -6.35 -21.19 -57.40
C THR A 38 -5.43 -21.99 -56.47
N ARG A 39 -5.85 -22.22 -55.22
CA ARG A 39 -5.12 -22.93 -54.15
C ARG A 39 -4.53 -24.27 -54.55
N VAL A 40 -5.35 -25.15 -55.15
CA VAL A 40 -4.91 -26.51 -55.54
C VAL A 40 -3.73 -26.42 -56.51
N ARG A 41 -3.85 -25.56 -57.53
CA ARG A 41 -2.82 -25.37 -58.54
C ARG A 41 -1.54 -24.77 -57.96
N ALA A 42 -1.68 -23.80 -57.05
CA ALA A 42 -0.54 -23.19 -56.36
C ALA A 42 0.19 -24.18 -55.45
N ARG A 43 -0.52 -25.09 -54.76
CA ARG A 43 0.09 -26.13 -53.93
C ARG A 43 0.82 -27.19 -54.75
N VAL A 44 0.26 -27.60 -55.89
CA VAL A 44 0.94 -28.52 -56.84
C VAL A 44 2.20 -27.86 -57.37
N PHE A 45 2.13 -26.57 -57.73
CA PHE A 45 3.29 -25.80 -58.16
C PHE A 45 4.41 -25.78 -57.10
N LEU A 46 4.09 -25.54 -55.82
CA LEU A 46 5.08 -25.60 -54.75
C LEU A 46 5.72 -27.00 -54.59
N ALA A 47 4.96 -28.08 -54.85
CA ALA A 47 5.51 -29.44 -54.86
C ALA A 47 6.49 -29.64 -56.03
N ASP A 48 6.20 -29.06 -57.20
CA ASP A 48 7.10 -29.09 -58.37
C ASP A 48 8.40 -28.31 -58.09
N VAL A 49 8.31 -27.15 -57.43
CA VAL A 49 9.47 -26.37 -56.97
C VAL A 49 10.31 -27.16 -55.98
N GLN A 50 9.70 -27.81 -54.98
CA GLN A 50 10.42 -28.64 -54.01
C GLN A 50 11.16 -29.81 -54.68
N ARG A 51 10.53 -30.49 -55.64
CA ARG A 51 11.15 -31.61 -56.39
C ARG A 51 12.38 -31.21 -57.21
N ARG A 52 12.56 -29.91 -57.49
CA ARG A 52 13.74 -29.38 -58.18
C ARG A 52 15.02 -29.42 -57.32
N PHE A 53 14.88 -29.46 -56.00
CA PHE A 53 15.99 -29.43 -55.04
C PHE A 53 15.86 -30.60 -54.04
N PRO A 54 16.13 -31.85 -54.46
CA PRO A 54 15.84 -33.04 -53.66
C PRO A 54 16.88 -33.35 -52.57
N THR A 55 18.09 -32.78 -52.66
CA THR A 55 19.18 -33.02 -51.70
C THR A 55 19.47 -31.79 -50.84
N LYS A 56 20.10 -31.98 -49.68
CA LYS A 56 20.50 -30.89 -48.79
C LYS A 56 21.43 -29.88 -49.50
N ASP A 57 22.40 -30.37 -50.26
CA ASP A 57 23.32 -29.53 -51.03
C ASP A 57 22.60 -28.74 -52.15
N ASP A 58 21.50 -29.26 -52.69
CA ASP A 58 20.66 -28.54 -53.64
C ASP A 58 19.82 -27.45 -52.94
N CYS A 59 19.32 -27.70 -51.73
CA CYS A 59 18.62 -26.70 -50.91
C CYS A 59 19.54 -25.55 -50.47
N ASP A 60 20.79 -25.84 -50.08
CA ASP A 60 21.77 -24.81 -49.71
C ASP A 60 22.18 -23.97 -50.93
N ARG A 61 22.31 -24.60 -52.10
CA ARG A 61 22.47 -23.88 -53.37
C ARG A 61 21.24 -23.05 -53.73
N CYS A 62 20.04 -23.55 -53.44
CA CYS A 62 18.79 -22.80 -53.63
C CYS A 62 18.75 -21.55 -52.74
N PHE A 63 19.14 -21.68 -51.47
CA PHE A 63 19.17 -20.56 -50.53
C PHE A 63 20.13 -19.46 -50.97
N SER A 64 21.32 -19.84 -51.43
CA SER A 64 22.35 -18.89 -51.88
C SER A 64 22.08 -18.27 -53.26
N SER A 65 21.42 -19.01 -54.17
CA SER A 65 21.23 -18.56 -55.57
C SER A 65 19.84 -17.97 -55.85
N TYR A 66 18.81 -18.41 -55.11
CA TYR A 66 17.41 -18.03 -55.34
C TYR A 66 16.75 -17.42 -54.08
N HIS A 67 17.50 -17.22 -52.99
CA HIS A 67 17.03 -16.53 -51.78
C HIS A 67 15.83 -17.19 -51.07
N PHE A 68 15.66 -18.50 -51.22
CA PHE A 68 14.77 -19.30 -50.38
C PHE A 68 15.24 -20.76 -50.35
N ARG A 69 14.79 -21.53 -49.37
CA ARG A 69 14.92 -23.00 -49.38
C ARG A 69 13.68 -23.65 -48.79
N ILE A 70 13.42 -24.88 -49.21
CA ILE A 70 12.37 -25.74 -48.65
C ILE A 70 13.07 -26.96 -48.05
N GLU A 71 12.86 -27.21 -46.77
CA GLU A 71 13.47 -28.32 -46.05
C GLU A 71 12.47 -29.03 -45.14
N ASP A 72 12.79 -30.27 -44.78
CA ASP A 72 11.96 -31.06 -43.86
C ASP A 72 12.51 -30.97 -42.43
N ILE A 73 11.64 -30.61 -41.49
CA ILE A 73 11.90 -30.62 -40.04
C ILE A 73 11.33 -31.91 -39.45
N PHE A 74 12.15 -32.71 -38.79
CA PHE A 74 11.72 -33.98 -38.20
C PHE A 74 11.26 -33.78 -36.75
N LEU A 75 10.03 -34.23 -36.42
CA LEU A 75 9.40 -33.96 -35.12
C LEU A 75 9.60 -35.06 -34.06
N ASP A 76 9.79 -36.30 -34.48
CA ASP A 76 9.99 -37.45 -33.58
C ASP A 76 10.73 -38.59 -34.29
N GLN A 77 11.65 -39.26 -33.59
CA GLN A 77 12.38 -40.45 -34.08
C GLN A 77 11.97 -41.74 -33.34
N TYR A 78 11.00 -41.68 -32.41
CA TYR A 78 10.58 -42.85 -31.64
C TYR A 78 9.73 -43.83 -32.48
N GLU A 79 10.08 -45.12 -32.45
CA GLU A 79 9.47 -46.18 -33.29
C GLU A 79 7.98 -46.47 -33.03
N GLY A 80 7.35 -45.81 -32.04
CA GLY A 80 5.93 -45.98 -31.67
C GLY A 80 4.99 -44.80 -31.96
N TYR A 81 5.50 -43.63 -32.40
CA TYR A 81 4.65 -42.44 -32.62
C TYR A 81 3.82 -42.57 -33.92
N ARG A 82 2.50 -42.42 -33.81
CA ARG A 82 1.53 -42.55 -34.92
C ARG A 82 1.16 -41.22 -35.59
N GLY A 83 1.68 -40.08 -35.12
CA GLY A 83 1.46 -38.77 -35.74
C GLY A 83 2.44 -38.48 -36.89
N ARG A 84 2.31 -37.30 -37.49
CA ARG A 84 3.19 -36.84 -38.58
C ARG A 84 4.64 -36.74 -38.10
N LYS A 85 5.54 -37.35 -38.88
CA LYS A 85 6.97 -37.47 -38.54
C LYS A 85 7.83 -36.28 -38.99
N LYS A 86 7.36 -35.53 -39.99
CA LYS A 86 8.07 -34.38 -40.58
C LYS A 86 7.14 -33.23 -40.96
N LEU A 87 7.63 -32.01 -40.87
CA LEU A 87 7.00 -30.82 -41.43
C LEU A 87 7.85 -30.29 -42.58
N THR A 88 7.22 -29.90 -43.68
CA THR A 88 7.92 -29.25 -44.78
C THR A 88 7.86 -27.74 -44.58
N SER A 89 9.01 -27.08 -44.51
CA SER A 89 9.12 -25.67 -44.16
C SER A 89 9.97 -24.91 -45.17
N MET A 90 9.47 -23.75 -45.58
CA MET A 90 10.18 -22.76 -46.39
C MET A 90 10.83 -21.71 -45.48
N VAL A 91 12.04 -21.28 -45.85
CA VAL A 91 12.80 -20.20 -45.18
C VAL A 91 13.41 -19.27 -46.23
N ILE A 92 13.51 -17.98 -45.90
CA ILE A 92 14.13 -16.92 -46.70
C ILE A 92 15.23 -16.19 -45.88
N PRO A 93 16.17 -15.45 -46.49
CA PRO A 93 17.26 -14.78 -45.80
C PRO A 93 16.86 -13.77 -44.71
N SER A 94 15.66 -13.18 -44.81
CA SER A 94 15.17 -12.17 -43.88
C SER A 94 14.45 -12.74 -42.63
N ILE A 95 14.43 -14.06 -42.45
CA ILE A 95 13.82 -14.73 -41.28
C ILE A 95 14.78 -15.78 -40.71
N PHE A 96 14.65 -16.06 -39.40
CA PHE A 96 15.51 -17.02 -38.73
C PHE A 96 15.25 -18.47 -39.18
N VAL A 97 16.33 -19.22 -39.33
CA VAL A 97 16.30 -20.65 -39.67
C VAL A 97 15.99 -21.48 -38.42
N PRO A 98 15.23 -22.59 -38.50
CA PRO A 98 15.10 -23.52 -37.38
C PRO A 98 16.48 -24.06 -36.93
N GLU A 99 16.92 -23.64 -35.75
CA GLU A 99 18.20 -24.00 -35.14
C GLU A 99 18.03 -24.45 -33.67
N ASP A 100 19.15 -24.70 -32.98
CA ASP A 100 19.22 -25.23 -31.61
C ASP A 100 18.27 -24.53 -30.63
N TRP A 101 18.05 -23.21 -30.75
CA TRP A 101 17.08 -22.47 -29.93
C TRP A 101 15.65 -23.00 -30.08
N SER A 102 15.18 -23.09 -31.33
CA SER A 102 13.83 -23.53 -31.66
C SER A 102 13.64 -25.02 -31.39
N PHE A 103 14.68 -25.85 -31.60
CA PHE A 103 14.65 -27.28 -31.28
C PHE A 103 14.58 -27.52 -29.78
N THR A 104 15.45 -26.86 -29.01
CA THR A 104 15.41 -26.93 -27.53
C THR A 104 14.04 -26.53 -27.01
N PHE A 105 13.45 -25.48 -27.59
CA PHE A 105 12.13 -25.03 -27.18
C PHE A 105 11.07 -26.11 -27.41
N PHE A 106 11.00 -26.68 -28.61
CA PHE A 106 10.06 -27.75 -28.94
C PHE A 106 10.29 -29.03 -28.10
N GLU A 107 11.54 -29.39 -27.81
CA GLU A 107 11.88 -30.47 -26.88
C GLU A 107 11.30 -30.21 -25.48
N GLY A 108 11.41 -28.97 -25.00
CA GLY A 108 10.79 -28.56 -23.74
C GLY A 108 9.26 -28.66 -23.77
N LEU A 109 8.61 -28.24 -24.86
CA LEU A 109 7.17 -28.40 -25.04
C LEU A 109 6.75 -29.89 -24.97
N ASN A 110 7.57 -30.79 -25.51
CA ASN A 110 7.35 -32.23 -25.49
C ASN A 110 7.45 -32.87 -24.09
N ARG A 111 7.94 -32.15 -23.08
CA ARG A 111 8.03 -32.67 -21.69
C ARG A 111 6.69 -32.65 -20.97
N HIS A 112 5.71 -31.91 -21.47
CA HIS A 112 4.35 -31.88 -20.91
C HIS A 112 3.49 -33.07 -21.37
N PRO A 113 2.44 -33.44 -20.61
CA PRO A 113 1.47 -34.42 -21.05
C PRO A 113 0.73 -33.94 -22.31
N ALA A 114 0.28 -34.88 -23.15
CA ALA A 114 -0.38 -34.56 -24.43
C ALA A 114 -1.65 -33.68 -24.29
N SER A 115 -2.25 -33.62 -23.11
CA SER A 115 -3.43 -32.77 -22.82
C SER A 115 -3.13 -31.29 -22.66
N ILE A 116 -1.85 -30.88 -22.62
CA ILE A 116 -1.47 -29.51 -22.27
C ILE A 116 -2.00 -28.46 -23.26
N PHE A 117 -2.03 -28.77 -24.57
CA PHE A 117 -2.53 -27.86 -25.61
C PHE A 117 -3.89 -28.27 -26.19
N LYS A 118 -4.37 -29.49 -25.91
CA LYS A 118 -5.61 -30.00 -26.48
C LYS A 118 -6.81 -29.11 -26.11
N ASP A 119 -7.60 -28.74 -27.13
CA ASP A 119 -8.79 -27.88 -27.00
C ASP A 119 -8.50 -26.49 -26.38
N ARG A 120 -7.23 -26.04 -26.39
CA ARG A 120 -6.83 -24.73 -25.86
C ARG A 120 -6.66 -23.69 -26.95
N THR A 121 -6.90 -22.42 -26.59
CA THR A 121 -6.44 -21.27 -27.37
C THR A 121 -5.00 -20.94 -27.00
N VAL A 122 -4.11 -20.95 -27.99
CA VAL A 122 -2.66 -20.80 -27.83
C VAL A 122 -2.17 -19.58 -28.62
N ALA A 123 -1.25 -18.81 -28.06
CA ALA A 123 -0.44 -17.86 -28.84
C ALA A 123 1.04 -18.27 -28.81
N GLU A 124 1.70 -18.22 -29.96
CA GLU A 124 3.15 -18.33 -30.08
C GLU A 124 3.74 -16.94 -30.36
N LEU A 125 4.68 -16.50 -29.51
CA LEU A 125 5.43 -15.25 -29.67
C LEU A 125 6.75 -15.51 -30.39
N GLY A 126 7.00 -14.77 -31.47
CA GLY A 126 8.17 -14.94 -32.32
C GLY A 126 8.07 -16.23 -33.14
N CYS A 127 6.94 -16.42 -33.84
CA CYS A 127 6.69 -17.67 -34.56
C CYS A 127 7.66 -17.90 -35.74
N GLY A 128 8.37 -16.87 -36.20
CA GLY A 128 9.34 -16.95 -37.29
C GLY A 128 8.69 -17.49 -38.56
N ASN A 129 9.13 -18.65 -39.03
CA ASN A 129 8.54 -19.31 -40.20
C ASN A 129 7.29 -20.17 -39.88
N GLY A 130 6.81 -20.17 -38.63
CA GLY A 130 5.57 -20.80 -38.18
C GLY A 130 5.65 -22.30 -37.88
N TRP A 131 6.84 -22.93 -37.97
CA TRP A 131 6.95 -24.39 -37.85
C TRP A 131 6.51 -24.93 -36.48
N ILE A 132 6.78 -24.21 -35.39
CA ILE A 132 6.39 -24.62 -34.03
C ILE A 132 4.87 -24.51 -33.86
N SER A 133 4.25 -23.40 -34.28
CA SER A 133 2.78 -23.26 -34.31
C SER A 133 2.10 -24.43 -35.04
N ILE A 134 2.64 -24.81 -36.21
CA ILE A 134 2.13 -25.94 -37.00
C ILE A 134 2.37 -27.27 -36.26
N ALA A 135 3.57 -27.47 -35.68
CA ALA A 135 3.88 -28.66 -34.90
C ALA A 135 2.97 -28.80 -33.67
N ILE A 136 2.64 -27.68 -33.02
CA ILE A 136 1.72 -27.65 -31.88
C ILE A 136 0.33 -28.12 -32.32
N ALA A 137 -0.16 -27.58 -33.43
CA ALA A 137 -1.47 -27.91 -33.97
C ALA A 137 -1.58 -29.38 -34.38
N GLU A 138 -0.55 -29.90 -35.07
CA GLU A 138 -0.50 -31.29 -35.55
C GLU A 138 -0.43 -32.29 -34.40
N LYS A 139 0.37 -32.01 -33.37
CA LYS A 139 0.65 -32.97 -32.30
C LYS A 139 -0.42 -33.00 -31.21
N TRP A 140 -0.96 -31.84 -30.84
CA TRP A 140 -1.77 -31.72 -29.62
C TRP A 140 -3.21 -31.27 -29.84
N LEU A 141 -3.65 -31.04 -31.08
CA LEU A 141 -5.04 -30.71 -31.42
C LEU A 141 -5.63 -29.54 -30.58
N PRO A 142 -4.99 -28.36 -30.56
CA PRO A 142 -5.52 -27.16 -29.91
C PRO A 142 -6.79 -26.67 -30.61
N LEU A 143 -7.60 -25.89 -29.89
CA LEU A 143 -8.76 -25.22 -30.48
C LEU A 143 -8.31 -24.21 -31.54
N LYS A 144 -7.30 -23.40 -31.19
CA LYS A 144 -6.72 -22.38 -32.07
C LYS A 144 -5.27 -22.07 -31.64
N VAL A 145 -4.39 -21.81 -32.61
CA VAL A 145 -3.03 -21.31 -32.43
C VAL A 145 -2.89 -20.00 -33.21
N TYR A 146 -2.52 -18.93 -32.51
CA TYR A 146 -2.15 -17.64 -33.11
C TYR A 146 -0.62 -17.54 -33.11
N GLY A 147 0.00 -17.68 -34.28
CA GLY A 147 1.42 -17.39 -34.46
C GLY A 147 1.63 -15.89 -34.66
N LEU A 148 2.40 -15.27 -33.79
CA LEU A 148 2.59 -13.82 -33.73
C LEU A 148 4.06 -13.50 -34.00
N ASP A 149 4.30 -12.62 -34.97
CA ASP A 149 5.64 -12.12 -35.27
C ASP A 149 5.60 -10.64 -35.66
N ILE A 150 6.65 -9.91 -35.29
CA ILE A 150 6.80 -8.49 -35.62
C ILE A 150 7.36 -8.31 -37.05
N ASN A 151 8.02 -9.33 -37.60
CA ASN A 151 8.52 -9.32 -38.97
C ASN A 151 7.40 -9.70 -39.95
N PRO A 152 6.93 -8.79 -40.81
CA PRO A 152 5.81 -9.07 -41.71
C PRO A 152 6.16 -10.14 -42.75
N ARG A 153 7.43 -10.27 -43.16
CA ARG A 153 7.86 -11.36 -44.07
C ARG A 153 7.76 -12.73 -43.39
N ALA A 154 8.06 -12.81 -42.09
CA ALA A 154 7.95 -14.04 -41.30
C ALA A 154 6.50 -14.54 -41.25
N VAL A 155 5.53 -13.64 -41.04
CA VAL A 155 4.09 -13.95 -41.06
C VAL A 155 3.66 -14.50 -42.43
N LYS A 156 4.05 -13.86 -43.53
CA LYS A 156 3.68 -14.33 -44.88
C LYS A 156 4.29 -15.70 -45.21
N ILE A 157 5.55 -15.94 -44.85
CA ILE A 157 6.17 -17.25 -45.03
C ILE A 157 5.51 -18.31 -44.12
N SER A 158 5.10 -17.95 -42.91
CA SER A 158 4.35 -18.84 -42.02
C SER A 158 3.03 -19.31 -42.63
N TRP A 159 2.30 -18.43 -43.31
CA TRP A 159 1.10 -18.80 -44.07
C TRP A 159 1.42 -19.78 -45.21
N ILE A 160 2.49 -19.57 -45.98
CA ILE A 160 2.92 -20.53 -47.02
C ILE A 160 3.24 -21.89 -46.39
N ASN A 161 3.96 -21.91 -45.26
CA ASN A 161 4.29 -23.12 -44.52
C ASN A 161 3.05 -23.82 -43.97
N LEU A 162 2.02 -23.08 -43.56
CA LEU A 162 0.75 -23.66 -43.17
C LEU A 162 0.10 -24.40 -44.33
N TYR A 163 0.03 -23.80 -45.52
CA TYR A 163 -0.53 -24.45 -46.71
C TYR A 163 0.30 -25.66 -47.17
N LEU A 164 1.62 -25.60 -47.08
CA LEU A 164 2.51 -26.74 -47.38
C LEU A 164 2.18 -27.97 -46.52
N ASN A 165 1.75 -27.75 -45.28
CA ASN A 165 1.47 -28.80 -44.32
C ASN A 165 -0.02 -29.15 -44.19
N ALA A 166 -0.92 -28.23 -44.52
CA ALA A 166 -2.37 -28.44 -44.46
C ALA A 166 -2.92 -29.17 -45.70
N LEU A 167 -2.19 -29.13 -46.81
CA LEU A 167 -2.56 -29.73 -48.08
C LEU A 167 -1.52 -30.75 -48.54
N ASP A 168 -1.97 -31.86 -49.12
CA ASP A 168 -1.08 -32.85 -49.75
C ASP A 168 -0.46 -32.31 -51.05
N GLU A 169 0.43 -33.10 -51.67
CA GLU A 169 1.11 -32.71 -52.93
C GLU A 169 0.15 -32.52 -54.11
N LYS A 170 -1.09 -33.02 -54.02
CA LYS A 170 -2.16 -32.85 -55.00
C LYS A 170 -3.10 -31.69 -54.66
N GLY A 171 -2.78 -30.93 -53.60
CA GLY A 171 -3.59 -29.80 -53.13
C GLY A 171 -4.85 -30.19 -52.37
N GLN A 172 -5.00 -31.45 -51.96
CA GLN A 172 -6.15 -31.91 -51.18
C GLN A 172 -5.94 -31.65 -49.68
N PRO A 173 -6.98 -31.24 -48.92
CA PRO A 173 -6.86 -31.02 -47.48
C PRO A 173 -6.49 -32.28 -46.71
N ILE A 174 -5.58 -32.13 -45.75
CA ILE A 174 -5.19 -33.17 -44.80
C ILE A 174 -6.04 -32.97 -43.53
N PHE A 175 -6.77 -34.02 -43.15
CA PHE A 175 -7.64 -34.01 -41.99
C PHE A 175 -7.00 -34.73 -40.80
N ASP A 176 -7.17 -34.15 -39.62
CA ASP A 176 -6.84 -34.77 -38.35
C ASP A 176 -7.95 -35.72 -37.86
N ALA A 177 -7.75 -36.29 -36.66
CA ALA A 177 -8.69 -37.23 -36.04
C ALA A 177 -10.09 -36.62 -35.75
N GLU A 178 -10.22 -35.29 -35.71
CA GLU A 178 -11.46 -34.56 -35.47
C GLU A 178 -12.08 -34.00 -36.77
N LYS A 179 -11.57 -34.43 -37.93
CA LYS A 179 -11.98 -33.96 -39.26
C LYS A 179 -11.76 -32.45 -39.46
N LYS A 180 -10.80 -31.88 -38.76
CA LYS A 180 -10.31 -30.50 -39.00
C LYS A 180 -8.99 -30.54 -39.74
N THR A 181 -8.65 -29.45 -40.38
CA THR A 181 -7.37 -29.23 -41.06
C THR A 181 -6.51 -28.28 -40.23
N LEU A 182 -5.21 -28.21 -40.54
CA LEU A 182 -4.34 -27.21 -39.92
C LEU A 182 -4.81 -25.76 -40.21
N LEU A 183 -5.50 -25.52 -41.34
CA LEU A 183 -6.08 -24.21 -41.67
C LEU A 183 -7.22 -23.82 -40.72
N ASP A 184 -7.91 -24.80 -40.13
CA ASP A 184 -8.94 -24.52 -39.12
C ASP A 184 -8.32 -24.15 -37.77
N ARG A 185 -7.10 -24.63 -37.49
CA ARG A 185 -6.45 -24.55 -36.19
C ARG A 185 -5.41 -23.45 -36.05
N VAL A 186 -4.75 -23.02 -37.12
CA VAL A 186 -3.62 -22.08 -37.04
C VAL A 186 -3.90 -20.81 -37.84
N GLU A 187 -3.54 -19.66 -37.27
CA GLU A 187 -3.49 -18.37 -37.97
C GLU A 187 -2.19 -17.64 -37.64
N PHE A 188 -1.73 -16.80 -38.57
CA PHE A 188 -0.54 -15.97 -38.37
C PHE A 188 -0.86 -14.50 -38.56
N HIS A 189 -0.39 -13.67 -37.64
CA HIS A 189 -0.66 -12.24 -37.61
C HIS A 189 0.61 -11.43 -37.32
N GLU A 190 0.73 -10.28 -37.97
CA GLU A 190 1.74 -9.29 -37.61
C GLU A 190 1.37 -8.69 -36.26
N SER A 191 2.28 -8.78 -35.29
CA SER A 191 2.01 -8.35 -33.92
C SER A 191 3.31 -8.03 -33.19
N ASP A 192 3.34 -6.87 -32.53
CA ASP A 192 4.33 -6.61 -31.48
C ASP A 192 3.88 -7.37 -30.22
N LEU A 193 4.55 -8.49 -29.95
CA LEU A 193 4.20 -9.43 -28.87
C LEU A 193 2.71 -9.81 -28.91
N LEU A 194 1.94 -9.46 -27.88
CA LEU A 194 0.54 -9.85 -27.71
C LEU A 194 -0.45 -8.76 -28.15
N ALA A 195 0.02 -7.70 -28.83
CA ALA A 195 -0.83 -6.60 -29.31
C ALA A 195 -2.06 -7.10 -30.08
N TYR A 196 -1.87 -8.00 -31.06
CA TYR A 196 -2.98 -8.57 -31.82
C TYR A 196 -4.04 -9.23 -30.93
N CYS A 197 -3.64 -10.03 -29.94
CA CYS A 197 -4.58 -10.66 -29.03
C CYS A 197 -5.31 -9.65 -28.15
N ARG A 198 -4.62 -8.60 -27.69
CA ARG A 198 -5.20 -7.53 -26.85
C ARG A 198 -6.21 -6.70 -27.63
N ASP A 199 -5.86 -6.30 -28.85
CA ASP A 199 -6.69 -5.43 -29.71
C ASP A 199 -7.96 -6.15 -30.18
N ASN A 200 -7.93 -7.49 -30.23
CA ASN A 200 -9.07 -8.33 -30.61
C ASN A 200 -9.76 -9.05 -29.43
N ASP A 201 -9.43 -8.68 -28.18
CA ASP A 201 -9.98 -9.28 -26.94
C ASP A 201 -9.90 -10.82 -26.89
N ILE A 202 -8.79 -11.37 -27.37
CA ILE A 202 -8.53 -12.82 -27.40
C ILE A 202 -7.97 -13.28 -26.05
N GLN A 203 -8.75 -14.06 -25.33
CA GLN A 203 -8.32 -14.69 -24.07
C GLN A 203 -7.58 -16.02 -24.34
N LEU A 204 -6.37 -16.15 -23.79
CA LEU A 204 -5.43 -17.25 -24.07
C LEU A 204 -5.35 -18.24 -22.92
N GLU A 205 -5.25 -19.53 -23.22
CA GLU A 205 -4.95 -20.57 -22.21
C GLU A 205 -3.48 -20.95 -22.18
N ARG A 206 -2.77 -20.74 -23.30
CA ARG A 206 -1.34 -20.98 -23.42
C ARG A 206 -0.69 -19.83 -24.15
N ILE A 207 0.45 -19.41 -23.64
CA ILE A 207 1.35 -18.48 -24.31
C ILE A 207 2.70 -19.18 -24.38
N VAL A 208 3.23 -19.36 -25.58
CA VAL A 208 4.54 -19.97 -25.79
C VAL A 208 5.42 -18.94 -26.48
N GLY A 209 6.68 -18.81 -26.09
CA GLY A 209 7.57 -17.80 -26.71
C GLY A 209 9.02 -18.23 -26.78
N CYS A 210 9.60 -18.09 -27.96
CA CYS A 210 11.04 -18.14 -28.19
C CYS A 210 11.45 -16.83 -28.88
N ILE A 211 11.57 -15.77 -28.09
CA ILE A 211 11.77 -14.40 -28.57
C ILE A 211 13.20 -13.89 -28.27
N PRO A 212 13.65 -12.82 -28.97
CA PRO A 212 15.00 -12.27 -28.81
C PRO A 212 15.35 -11.87 -27.38
N GLN A 213 16.61 -12.08 -26.99
CA GLN A 213 17.14 -11.83 -25.63
C GLN A 213 18.48 -11.10 -25.63
N ILE A 214 18.78 -10.34 -26.68
CA ILE A 214 20.02 -9.58 -26.84
C ILE A 214 19.64 -8.15 -27.19
N LEU A 215 20.26 -7.16 -26.55
CA LEU A 215 20.02 -5.76 -26.90
C LEU A 215 20.70 -5.40 -28.22
N ASN A 216 20.01 -4.63 -29.05
CA ASN A 216 20.61 -4.08 -30.26
C ASN A 216 21.74 -3.08 -29.88
N PRO A 217 22.96 -3.21 -30.42
CA PRO A 217 24.04 -2.26 -30.18
C PRO A 217 23.73 -0.83 -30.68
N ASN A 218 22.74 -0.66 -31.57
CA ASN A 218 22.19 0.64 -31.97
C ASN A 218 20.67 0.69 -31.67
N PRO A 219 20.25 1.17 -30.48
CA PRO A 219 18.85 1.17 -30.06
C PRO A 219 17.91 1.95 -31.00
N ASP A 220 18.40 3.04 -31.60
CA ASP A 220 17.63 3.91 -32.52
C ASP A 220 17.32 3.24 -33.87
N ALA A 221 17.97 2.11 -34.17
CA ALA A 221 17.68 1.36 -35.38
C ALA A 221 16.30 0.68 -35.30
N MET A 222 15.90 0.22 -34.12
CA MET A 222 14.68 -0.58 -33.89
C MET A 222 13.41 0.27 -33.68
N SER A 223 13.53 1.59 -33.50
CA SER A 223 12.41 2.51 -33.29
C SER A 223 11.76 3.05 -34.57
N ARG A 224 12.22 2.58 -35.75
CA ARG A 224 11.72 3.00 -37.06
C ARG A 224 10.46 2.21 -37.45
N MET A 225 9.57 2.79 -38.27
CA MET A 225 8.42 2.07 -38.82
C MET A 225 8.87 0.79 -39.53
N ILE A 226 8.42 -0.35 -39.00
CA ILE A 226 8.67 -1.66 -39.60
C ILE A 226 7.70 -1.80 -40.78
N THR A 227 8.25 -2.03 -41.98
CA THR A 227 7.45 -2.26 -43.18
C THR A 227 8.03 -3.44 -43.94
N GLU A 228 7.22 -4.11 -44.77
CA GLU A 228 7.67 -5.22 -45.63
C GLU A 228 8.84 -4.84 -46.56
N ASN A 229 9.02 -3.54 -46.84
CA ASN A 229 10.05 -2.98 -47.71
C ASN A 229 11.35 -2.63 -46.97
N ALA A 230 11.48 -2.93 -45.67
CA ALA A 230 12.73 -2.76 -44.94
C ALA A 230 13.81 -3.73 -45.45
N SER A 231 15.09 -3.40 -45.20
CA SER A 231 16.21 -4.23 -45.66
C SER A 231 16.20 -5.62 -45.02
N GLU A 232 16.70 -6.62 -45.74
CA GLU A 232 16.72 -8.01 -45.26
C GLU A 232 17.51 -8.16 -43.95
N GLU A 233 18.65 -7.45 -43.84
CA GLU A 233 19.47 -7.42 -42.61
C GLU A 233 18.70 -6.85 -41.42
N PHE A 234 17.92 -5.79 -41.63
CA PHE A 234 17.10 -5.19 -40.58
C PHE A 234 16.00 -6.16 -40.12
N LEU A 235 15.27 -6.77 -41.06
CA LEU A 235 14.22 -7.74 -40.76
C LEU A 235 14.75 -8.99 -40.07
N TYR A 236 15.94 -9.47 -40.48
CA TYR A 236 16.63 -10.57 -39.81
C TYR A 236 17.05 -10.19 -38.38
N SER A 237 17.51 -8.95 -38.17
CA SER A 237 17.92 -8.46 -36.85
C SER A 237 16.78 -8.47 -35.82
N LEU A 238 15.52 -8.37 -36.25
CA LEU A 238 14.33 -8.48 -35.38
C LEU A 238 14.24 -9.84 -34.68
N SER A 239 14.87 -10.89 -35.23
CA SER A 239 14.92 -12.23 -34.63
C SER A 239 16.07 -12.41 -33.61
N ASN A 240 17.09 -11.55 -33.67
CA ASN A 240 18.29 -11.64 -32.83
C ASN A 240 18.31 -10.59 -31.72
N TYR A 241 17.82 -9.40 -32.01
CA TYR A 241 17.97 -8.22 -31.17
C TYR A 241 16.63 -7.61 -30.76
N CYS A 242 16.60 -7.03 -29.57
CA CYS A 242 15.48 -6.25 -29.06
C CYS A 242 15.91 -4.82 -28.70
N ALA A 243 14.95 -3.90 -28.69
CA ALA A 243 15.12 -2.55 -28.18
C ALA A 243 14.97 -2.52 -26.65
N LEU A 244 15.46 -1.44 -26.02
CA LEU A 244 15.18 -1.17 -24.61
C LEU A 244 13.68 -1.06 -24.37
N GLN A 245 13.18 -1.75 -23.35
CA GLN A 245 11.76 -1.80 -23.01
C GLN A 245 11.40 -0.92 -21.80
N GLY A 246 12.39 -0.34 -21.11
CA GLY A 246 12.19 0.47 -19.91
C GLY A 246 12.14 -0.35 -18.61
N PHE A 247 12.66 -1.59 -18.63
CA PHE A 247 12.66 -2.50 -17.49
C PHE A 247 14.05 -2.67 -16.88
N VAL A 248 14.12 -3.02 -15.59
CA VAL A 248 15.39 -3.38 -14.93
C VAL A 248 16.05 -4.57 -15.63
N GLU A 249 15.25 -5.45 -16.22
CA GLU A 249 15.66 -6.61 -16.99
C GLU A 249 16.34 -6.26 -18.34
N ASP A 250 16.24 -5.02 -18.83
CA ASP A 250 16.94 -4.58 -20.05
C ASP A 250 18.45 -4.73 -19.93
N GLN A 251 19.02 -4.45 -18.75
CA GLN A 251 20.46 -4.59 -18.52
C GLN A 251 20.98 -6.02 -18.74
N PHE A 252 20.09 -7.01 -18.77
CA PHE A 252 20.41 -8.42 -19.01
C PHE A 252 19.92 -8.92 -20.38
N GLY A 253 19.37 -8.04 -21.23
CA GLY A 253 18.73 -8.42 -22.50
C GLY A 253 17.38 -9.11 -22.34
N LEU A 254 16.74 -9.03 -21.16
CA LEU A 254 15.49 -9.73 -20.84
C LEU A 254 14.26 -8.81 -20.84
N GLY A 255 14.41 -7.54 -21.19
CA GLY A 255 13.30 -6.57 -21.20
C GLY A 255 12.13 -6.96 -22.09
N LEU A 256 12.39 -7.54 -23.26
CA LEU A 256 11.34 -8.02 -24.16
C LEU A 256 10.50 -9.16 -23.54
N ILE A 257 11.16 -10.09 -22.84
CA ILE A 257 10.47 -11.16 -22.10
C ILE A 257 9.66 -10.57 -20.94
N ALA A 258 10.24 -9.62 -20.19
CA ALA A 258 9.54 -8.94 -19.09
C ALA A 258 8.24 -8.27 -19.58
N ARG A 259 8.30 -7.54 -20.70
CA ARG A 259 7.11 -6.96 -21.34
C ARG A 259 6.12 -8.04 -21.80
N ALA A 260 6.59 -9.09 -22.46
CA ALA A 260 5.74 -10.19 -22.91
C ALA A 260 5.00 -10.88 -21.76
N VAL A 261 5.64 -11.03 -20.61
CA VAL A 261 5.02 -11.59 -19.40
C VAL A 261 3.92 -10.67 -18.88
N GLU A 262 4.16 -9.36 -18.79
CA GLU A 262 3.15 -8.40 -18.29
C GLU A 262 1.97 -8.17 -19.23
N GLU A 263 2.21 -8.22 -20.55
CA GLU A 263 1.15 -8.28 -21.55
C GLU A 263 0.40 -9.62 -21.47
N GLY A 264 1.13 -10.71 -21.22
CA GLY A 264 0.58 -12.04 -20.99
C GLY A 264 -0.39 -12.07 -19.83
N ILE A 265 -0.08 -11.40 -18.70
CA ILE A 265 -0.97 -11.31 -17.53
C ILE A 265 -2.33 -10.73 -17.93
N SER A 266 -2.40 -9.76 -18.85
CA SER A 266 -3.70 -9.18 -19.27
C SER A 266 -4.58 -10.13 -20.08
N VAL A 267 -4.00 -11.02 -20.90
CA VAL A 267 -4.77 -11.82 -21.86
C VAL A 267 -4.89 -13.30 -21.46
N ILE A 268 -4.05 -13.78 -20.55
CA ILE A 268 -4.06 -15.19 -20.14
C ILE A 268 -5.25 -15.46 -19.22
N LYS A 269 -5.98 -16.56 -19.42
CA LYS A 269 -7.02 -17.02 -18.48
C LYS A 269 -6.38 -17.38 -17.12
N PRO A 270 -7.13 -17.34 -16.00
CA PRO A 270 -6.59 -17.61 -14.67
C PRO A 270 -5.74 -18.89 -14.55
N MET A 271 -6.18 -19.99 -15.16
CA MET A 271 -5.47 -21.29 -15.14
C MET A 271 -4.54 -21.49 -16.35
N GLY A 272 -4.19 -20.41 -17.05
CA GLY A 272 -3.32 -20.48 -18.21
C GLY A 272 -1.85 -20.67 -17.83
N ILE A 273 -1.06 -21.08 -18.81
CA ILE A 273 0.36 -21.39 -18.64
C ILE A 273 1.16 -20.62 -19.69
N MET A 274 2.23 -19.96 -19.24
CA MET A 274 3.22 -19.38 -20.13
C MET A 274 4.44 -20.30 -20.23
N ILE A 275 4.96 -20.52 -21.43
CA ILE A 275 6.15 -21.35 -21.63
C ILE A 275 7.17 -20.57 -22.44
N PHE A 276 8.33 -20.28 -21.84
CA PHE A 276 9.36 -19.48 -22.49
C PHE A 276 10.67 -20.25 -22.60
N ASN A 277 11.34 -20.09 -23.74
CA ASN A 277 12.73 -20.49 -23.91
C ASN A 277 13.66 -19.38 -23.42
N MET A 278 14.50 -19.67 -22.43
CA MET A 278 15.34 -18.68 -21.75
C MET A 278 16.82 -18.96 -22.00
N GLY A 279 17.53 -17.97 -22.51
CA GLY A 279 18.98 -17.97 -22.59
C GLY A 279 19.60 -17.87 -21.20
N GLY A 280 20.45 -18.82 -20.84
CA GLY A 280 21.08 -18.93 -19.53
C GLY A 280 22.20 -17.95 -19.26
N ARG A 281 22.56 -17.07 -20.23
CA ARG A 281 23.66 -16.10 -20.08
C ARG A 281 23.52 -15.23 -18.83
N PRO A 282 22.34 -14.63 -18.51
CA PRO A 282 22.17 -13.82 -17.29
C PRO A 282 22.23 -14.63 -15.98
N GLY A 283 22.36 -15.95 -16.06
CA GLY A 283 22.32 -16.85 -14.92
C GLY A 283 20.91 -17.23 -14.49
N GLN A 284 20.81 -18.42 -13.88
CA GLN A 284 19.50 -19.03 -13.61
C GLN A 284 18.67 -18.23 -12.61
N GLY A 285 19.32 -17.62 -11.60
CA GLY A 285 18.64 -16.80 -10.60
C GLY A 285 17.95 -15.58 -11.21
N VAL A 286 18.62 -14.87 -12.13
CA VAL A 286 18.04 -13.70 -12.82
C VAL A 286 16.87 -14.12 -13.70
N CYS A 287 17.04 -15.20 -14.47
CA CYS A 287 16.00 -15.70 -15.37
C CYS A 287 14.73 -16.13 -14.61
N LYS A 288 14.88 -16.76 -13.44
CA LYS A 288 13.74 -17.12 -12.58
C LYS A 288 13.11 -15.89 -11.96
N ARG A 289 13.92 -15.00 -11.38
CA ARG A 289 13.44 -13.80 -10.69
C ARG A 289 12.56 -12.92 -11.58
N LEU A 290 12.82 -12.89 -12.90
CA LEU A 290 11.97 -12.19 -13.89
C LEU A 290 10.48 -12.56 -13.77
N PHE A 291 10.17 -13.85 -13.63
CA PHE A 291 8.79 -14.33 -13.53
C PHE A 291 8.30 -14.34 -12.08
N GLU A 292 9.13 -14.80 -11.14
CA GLU A 292 8.76 -14.87 -9.70
C GLU A 292 8.32 -13.50 -9.17
N ARG A 293 9.06 -12.43 -9.49
CA ARG A 293 8.71 -11.08 -9.06
C ARG A 293 7.38 -10.56 -9.63
N ARG A 294 6.88 -11.19 -10.70
CA ARG A 294 5.59 -10.89 -11.37
C ARG A 294 4.47 -11.83 -10.91
N GLY A 295 4.70 -12.63 -9.87
CA GLY A 295 3.70 -13.50 -9.25
C GLY A 295 3.56 -14.86 -9.91
N PHE A 296 4.60 -15.34 -10.61
CA PHE A 296 4.61 -16.67 -11.23
C PHE A 296 5.38 -17.71 -10.42
N ARG A 297 4.82 -18.91 -10.34
CA ARG A 297 5.54 -20.14 -10.01
C ARG A 297 6.17 -20.72 -11.27
N ILE A 298 7.46 -21.06 -11.19
CA ILE A 298 8.24 -21.53 -12.34
C ILE A 298 8.63 -23.00 -12.17
N THR A 299 8.46 -23.78 -13.23
CA THR A 299 9.00 -25.14 -13.35
C THR A 299 9.94 -25.20 -14.55
N LYS A 300 11.19 -25.65 -14.33
CA LYS A 300 12.13 -25.92 -15.42
C LYS A 300 11.79 -27.27 -16.06
N LEU A 301 11.33 -27.24 -17.31
CA LEU A 301 10.91 -28.43 -18.06
C LEU A 301 12.10 -29.14 -18.71
N TRP A 302 13.01 -28.35 -19.26
CA TRP A 302 14.12 -28.83 -20.08
C TRP A 302 15.30 -27.85 -20.01
N GLN A 303 16.50 -28.37 -20.24
CA GLN A 303 17.72 -27.56 -20.36
C GLN A 303 18.73 -28.27 -21.27
N THR A 304 19.34 -27.51 -22.18
CA THR A 304 20.48 -27.97 -22.98
C THR A 304 21.58 -26.92 -23.02
N LYS A 305 22.76 -27.26 -23.54
CA LYS A 305 23.84 -26.31 -23.82
C LYS A 305 24.00 -26.17 -25.32
N ILE A 306 24.15 -24.93 -25.79
CA ILE A 306 24.33 -24.62 -27.20
C ILE A 306 25.59 -23.79 -27.39
N LEU A 307 26.22 -23.90 -28.56
CA LEU A 307 27.35 -23.05 -28.89
C LEU A 307 26.89 -21.60 -29.04
N GLN A 308 27.68 -20.67 -28.53
CA GLN A 308 27.43 -19.26 -28.79
C GLN A 308 27.71 -18.97 -30.27
N ALA A 309 26.74 -18.38 -30.95
CA ALA A 309 26.90 -17.97 -32.34
C ALA A 309 28.06 -16.97 -32.47
N ALA A 310 28.86 -17.14 -33.52
CA ALA A 310 30.13 -16.41 -33.70
C ALA A 310 29.94 -14.92 -34.02
N ASP A 311 28.77 -14.56 -34.53
CA ASP A 311 28.31 -13.20 -34.87
C ASP A 311 27.74 -12.45 -33.65
N THR A 312 27.48 -13.13 -32.54
CA THR A 312 26.97 -12.49 -31.33
C THR A 312 28.10 -11.84 -30.54
N ASP A 313 28.15 -10.52 -30.52
CA ASP A 313 29.09 -9.80 -29.66
C ASP A 313 28.65 -9.82 -28.18
N ILE A 314 29.52 -10.35 -27.32
CA ILE A 314 29.31 -10.39 -25.87
C ILE A 314 30.13 -9.33 -25.11
N SER A 315 30.83 -8.42 -25.82
CA SER A 315 31.64 -7.36 -25.22
C SER A 315 30.83 -6.47 -24.25
N ALA A 316 29.57 -6.20 -24.57
CA ALA A 316 28.66 -5.45 -23.69
C ALA A 316 28.48 -6.12 -22.32
N LEU A 317 28.44 -7.46 -22.27
CA LEU A 317 28.30 -8.22 -21.02
C LEU A 317 29.56 -8.12 -20.15
N VAL A 318 30.74 -8.04 -20.78
CA VAL A 318 32.04 -7.83 -20.10
C VAL A 318 32.06 -6.47 -19.39
N GLU A 319 31.57 -5.41 -20.04
CA GLU A 319 31.49 -4.08 -19.44
C GLU A 319 30.47 -4.02 -18.29
N ILE A 320 29.37 -4.78 -18.37
CA ILE A 320 28.43 -4.91 -17.25
C ILE A 320 29.11 -5.58 -16.05
N GLU A 321 29.82 -6.71 -16.22
CA GLU A 321 30.52 -7.38 -15.11
C GLU A 321 31.64 -6.53 -14.48
N LYS A 322 32.13 -5.51 -15.18
CA LYS A 322 33.14 -4.58 -14.68
C LYS A 322 32.54 -3.54 -13.73
N ASN A 323 31.30 -3.14 -13.98
CA ASN A 323 30.60 -2.08 -13.25
C ASN A 323 29.52 -2.62 -12.30
N SER A 324 29.30 -3.94 -12.26
CA SER A 324 28.27 -4.61 -11.47
C SER A 324 28.84 -5.85 -10.75
N PRO A 325 28.35 -6.20 -9.54
CA PRO A 325 28.70 -7.47 -8.88
C PRO A 325 28.12 -8.70 -9.59
N HIS A 326 27.25 -8.53 -10.60
CA HIS A 326 26.66 -9.61 -11.36
C HIS A 326 27.70 -10.41 -12.17
N ARG A 327 27.47 -11.72 -12.32
CA ARG A 327 28.29 -12.62 -13.15
C ARG A 327 27.41 -13.38 -14.13
N PHE A 328 27.74 -13.27 -15.41
CA PHE A 328 27.07 -14.05 -16.45
C PHE A 328 27.58 -15.50 -16.44
N GLU A 329 26.77 -16.41 -16.97
CA GLU A 329 27.05 -17.85 -17.01
C GLU A 329 27.32 -18.32 -18.45
N PHE A 330 28.60 -18.62 -18.75
CA PHE A 330 29.05 -19.28 -19.97
C PHE A 330 29.78 -20.59 -19.64
N PHE A 331 30.05 -21.44 -20.63
CA PHE A 331 30.85 -22.65 -20.45
C PHE A 331 31.90 -22.78 -21.55
N MET A 332 33.02 -23.44 -21.25
CA MET A 332 34.05 -23.77 -22.23
C MET A 332 33.59 -24.99 -23.05
N GLY A 333 33.11 -24.76 -24.27
CA GLY A 333 32.52 -25.79 -25.14
C GLY A 333 31.24 -26.41 -24.56
N LEU A 334 30.72 -27.45 -25.22
CA LEU A 334 29.47 -28.12 -24.79
C LEU A 334 29.66 -29.04 -23.58
N SER A 335 30.87 -29.56 -23.38
CA SER A 335 31.22 -30.50 -22.30
C SER A 335 31.61 -29.82 -20.99
N GLY A 336 31.85 -28.50 -20.98
CA GLY A 336 32.23 -27.77 -19.78
C GLY A 336 31.09 -27.80 -18.76
N ASP A 337 31.37 -28.21 -17.53
CA ASP A 337 30.40 -28.38 -16.44
C ASP A 337 30.35 -27.17 -15.49
N GLN A 338 31.46 -26.43 -15.37
CA GLN A 338 31.58 -25.23 -14.56
C GLN A 338 31.29 -23.95 -15.34
N PRO A 339 30.46 -23.03 -14.81
CA PRO A 339 30.23 -21.75 -15.45
C PRO A 339 31.47 -20.84 -15.32
N ILE A 340 31.76 -20.11 -16.39
CA ILE A 340 32.76 -19.03 -16.47
C ILE A 340 32.06 -17.68 -16.70
N CYS A 341 32.65 -16.61 -16.19
CA CYS A 341 32.10 -15.27 -16.33
C CYS A 341 32.30 -14.70 -17.74
N ALA A 342 31.58 -13.64 -18.11
CA ALA A 342 31.66 -13.03 -19.45
C ALA A 342 33.08 -12.60 -19.81
N ARG A 343 33.85 -12.02 -18.86
CA ARG A 343 35.27 -11.64 -19.09
C ARG A 343 36.11 -12.83 -19.56
N THR A 344 36.01 -13.97 -18.87
CA THR A 344 36.75 -15.19 -19.22
C THR A 344 36.26 -15.77 -20.53
N ALA A 345 34.95 -15.81 -20.75
CA ALA A 345 34.35 -16.31 -21.99
C ALA A 345 34.78 -15.49 -23.22
N TRP A 346 34.77 -14.16 -23.12
CA TRP A 346 35.19 -13.27 -24.19
C TRP A 346 36.67 -13.42 -24.51
N ALA A 347 37.54 -13.46 -23.49
CA ALA A 347 38.98 -13.67 -23.68
C ALA A 347 39.28 -15.05 -24.30
N TYR A 348 38.62 -16.11 -23.82
CA TYR A 348 38.76 -17.46 -24.35
C TYR A 348 38.27 -17.56 -25.80
N GLY A 349 37.12 -16.95 -26.11
CA GLY A 349 36.57 -16.88 -27.47
C GLY A 349 37.49 -16.16 -28.45
N LYS A 350 38.04 -15.00 -28.07
CA LYS A 350 39.02 -14.25 -28.88
C LYS A 350 40.31 -15.01 -29.11
N ALA A 351 40.70 -15.91 -28.20
CA ALA A 351 41.84 -16.81 -28.35
C ALA A 351 41.54 -18.05 -29.23
N GLY A 352 40.37 -18.13 -29.86
CA GLY A 352 39.96 -19.25 -30.73
C GLY A 352 39.24 -20.38 -29.99
N GLY A 353 38.97 -20.23 -28.69
CA GLY A 353 38.16 -21.16 -27.91
C GLY A 353 36.69 -21.12 -28.30
N ARG A 354 35.98 -22.24 -28.15
CA ARG A 354 34.52 -22.28 -28.33
C ARG A 354 33.83 -22.08 -26.99
N ILE A 355 32.91 -21.14 -26.91
CA ILE A 355 32.07 -20.91 -25.73
C ILE A 355 30.65 -21.41 -25.98
N SER A 356 30.00 -21.87 -24.93
CA SER A 356 28.60 -22.27 -24.94
C SER A 356 27.82 -21.58 -23.82
N HIS A 357 26.50 -21.61 -23.90
CA HIS A 357 25.62 -21.19 -22.83
C HIS A 357 24.44 -22.16 -22.72
N ALA A 358 23.76 -22.17 -21.58
CA ALA A 358 22.59 -23.01 -21.41
C ALA A 358 21.35 -22.36 -22.05
N LEU A 359 20.43 -23.17 -22.55
CA LEU A 359 19.05 -22.78 -22.85
C LEU A 359 18.13 -23.56 -21.91
N SER A 360 17.19 -22.88 -21.27
CA SER A 360 16.23 -23.50 -20.34
C SER A 360 14.80 -23.20 -20.77
N VAL A 361 13.95 -24.22 -20.81
CA VAL A 361 12.52 -24.04 -21.09
C VAL A 361 11.77 -24.01 -19.76
N TYR A 362 11.09 -22.90 -19.49
CA TYR A 362 10.35 -22.65 -18.25
C TYR A 362 8.85 -22.67 -18.50
N SER A 363 8.13 -23.43 -17.67
CA SER A 363 6.67 -23.35 -17.53
C SER A 363 6.35 -22.45 -16.35
N CYS A 364 5.57 -21.40 -16.59
CA CYS A 364 5.23 -20.36 -15.64
C CYS A 364 3.71 -20.30 -15.44
N GLN A 365 3.27 -20.39 -14.19
CA GLN A 365 1.87 -20.32 -13.77
C GLN A 365 1.68 -19.22 -12.75
N LEU A 366 0.60 -18.46 -12.82
CA LEU A 366 0.27 -17.46 -11.81
C LEU A 366 -0.07 -18.15 -10.48
N LEU A 367 0.53 -17.69 -9.37
CA LEU A 367 0.26 -18.22 -8.02
C LEU A 367 -1.19 -17.96 -7.60
N GLN A 368 -1.64 -16.72 -7.74
CA GLN A 368 -3.00 -16.27 -7.42
C GLN A 368 -3.55 -15.40 -8.55
N PRO A 369 -4.08 -16.02 -9.62
CA PRO A 369 -4.25 -15.35 -10.90
C PRO A 369 -5.14 -14.11 -10.88
N ASN A 370 -6.25 -14.14 -10.14
CA ASN A 370 -7.19 -13.02 -10.09
C ASN A 370 -6.58 -11.82 -9.35
N GLN A 371 -5.89 -12.08 -8.24
CA GLN A 371 -5.21 -11.09 -7.41
C GLN A 371 -4.04 -10.47 -8.17
N VAL A 372 -3.18 -11.29 -8.79
CA VAL A 372 -2.07 -10.79 -9.61
C VAL A 372 -2.57 -9.96 -10.78
N LYS A 373 -3.61 -10.40 -11.50
CA LYS A 373 -4.23 -9.59 -12.55
C LYS A 373 -4.72 -8.24 -12.04
N THR A 374 -5.41 -8.22 -10.91
CA THR A 374 -5.90 -6.98 -10.28
C THR A 374 -4.76 -6.00 -9.98
N ILE A 375 -3.64 -6.51 -9.46
CA ILE A 375 -2.42 -5.71 -9.20
C ILE A 375 -1.89 -5.10 -10.51
N PHE A 376 -1.71 -5.91 -11.57
CA PHE A 376 -1.19 -5.42 -12.84
C PHE A 376 -2.15 -4.48 -13.57
N ASP A 377 -3.46 -4.68 -13.43
CA ASP A 377 -4.48 -3.77 -13.97
C ASP A 377 -4.46 -2.40 -13.26
N PHE A 378 -4.22 -2.38 -11.95
CA PHE A 378 -3.95 -1.15 -11.21
C PHE A 378 -2.68 -0.46 -11.71
N LEU A 379 -1.58 -1.20 -11.88
CA LEU A 379 -0.32 -0.64 -12.37
C LEU A 379 -0.44 -0.02 -13.78
N LYS A 380 -1.24 -0.62 -14.66
CA LYS A 380 -1.54 -0.09 -16.00
C LYS A 380 -2.38 1.19 -15.96
N SER A 381 -3.11 1.46 -14.89
CA SER A 381 -4.02 2.59 -14.74
C SER A 381 -3.30 3.88 -14.28
N GLY A 382 -2.13 4.19 -14.84
CA GLY A 382 -1.36 5.41 -14.52
C GLY A 382 -0.26 5.25 -13.46
N PHE A 383 0.12 4.01 -13.12
CA PHE A 383 1.10 3.69 -12.08
C PHE A 383 2.29 2.87 -12.64
N GLN A 384 2.64 3.05 -13.91
CA GLN A 384 3.71 2.26 -14.55
C GLN A 384 5.09 2.51 -13.93
N GLU A 385 5.34 3.71 -13.40
CA GLU A 385 6.61 4.06 -12.74
C GLU A 385 6.93 3.16 -11.54
N ILE A 386 5.90 2.68 -10.83
CA ILE A 386 6.06 1.81 -9.66
C ILE A 386 6.08 0.31 -10.01
N SER A 387 5.87 -0.06 -11.28
CA SER A 387 5.96 -1.47 -11.73
C SER A 387 7.34 -2.08 -11.44
N SER A 388 8.39 -1.28 -11.57
CA SER A 388 9.78 -1.65 -11.28
C SER A 388 10.03 -1.97 -9.80
N SER A 389 9.19 -1.47 -8.89
CA SER A 389 9.26 -1.71 -7.44
C SER A 389 8.38 -2.87 -6.97
N LEU A 390 7.54 -3.45 -7.85
CA LEU A 390 6.79 -4.66 -7.54
C LEU A 390 7.76 -5.85 -7.45
N ASP A 391 7.74 -6.51 -6.29
CA ASP A 391 8.43 -7.78 -6.10
C ASP A 391 7.48 -8.76 -5.40
N LEU A 392 6.92 -9.68 -6.18
CA LEU A 392 6.09 -10.80 -5.74
C LEU A 392 6.87 -12.12 -5.64
N SER A 393 8.21 -12.06 -5.55
CA SER A 393 9.02 -13.25 -5.29
C SER A 393 9.05 -13.51 -3.79
N PHE A 394 8.74 -14.74 -3.36
CA PHE A 394 8.69 -15.09 -1.95
C PHE A 394 9.50 -16.37 -1.70
N GLN A 395 10.24 -16.40 -0.59
CA GLN A 395 10.93 -17.61 -0.16
C GLN A 395 9.95 -18.60 0.49
N ASP A 396 8.95 -18.06 1.19
CA ASP A 396 7.89 -18.80 1.87
C ASP A 396 6.55 -18.52 1.18
N GLU A 397 5.87 -19.58 0.72
CA GLU A 397 4.58 -19.45 0.02
C GLU A 397 3.48 -18.89 0.94
N SER A 398 3.57 -19.10 2.27
CA SER A 398 2.59 -18.53 3.21
C SER A 398 2.61 -16.99 3.23
N VAL A 399 3.80 -16.39 3.09
CA VAL A 399 3.95 -14.93 2.97
C VAL A 399 3.35 -14.43 1.65
N ALA A 400 3.50 -15.20 0.56
CA ALA A 400 2.85 -14.90 -0.71
C ALA A 400 1.33 -14.94 -0.58
N ASP A 401 0.83 -15.93 0.17
CA ASP A 401 -0.59 -16.15 0.39
C ASP A 401 -1.28 -15.03 1.17
N GLU A 402 -0.55 -14.31 2.03
CA GLU A 402 -1.06 -13.11 2.71
C GLU A 402 -0.82 -11.82 1.92
N LYS A 403 0.38 -11.65 1.33
CA LYS A 403 0.77 -10.38 0.72
C LYS A 403 0.07 -10.13 -0.62
N ILE A 404 -0.06 -11.13 -1.48
CA ILE A 404 -0.66 -10.96 -2.82
C ILE A 404 -2.13 -10.52 -2.73
N PRO A 405 -3.00 -11.16 -1.92
CA PRO A 405 -4.38 -10.69 -1.77
C PRO A 405 -4.47 -9.30 -1.16
N PHE A 406 -3.64 -9.00 -0.15
CA PHE A 406 -3.62 -7.65 0.41
C PHE A 406 -3.24 -6.59 -0.63
N LEU A 407 -2.22 -6.84 -1.47
CA LEU A 407 -1.85 -5.90 -2.53
C LEU A 407 -2.98 -5.75 -3.55
N ALA A 408 -3.69 -6.82 -3.92
CA ALA A 408 -4.85 -6.72 -4.81
C ALA A 408 -6.01 -5.94 -4.18
N TYR A 409 -6.27 -6.14 -2.88
CA TYR A 409 -7.25 -5.40 -2.12
C TYR A 409 -6.89 -3.91 -2.02
N LEU A 410 -5.63 -3.59 -1.69
CA LEU A 410 -5.12 -2.23 -1.63
C LEU A 410 -5.19 -1.54 -3.00
N ALA A 411 -4.78 -2.23 -4.07
CA ALA A 411 -4.91 -1.75 -5.45
C ALA A 411 -6.36 -1.37 -5.79
N SER A 412 -7.32 -2.21 -5.41
CA SER A 412 -8.75 -1.96 -5.66
C SER A 412 -9.24 -0.73 -4.89
N ILE A 413 -8.92 -0.61 -3.59
CA ILE A 413 -9.28 0.57 -2.78
C ILE A 413 -8.71 1.84 -3.39
N LEU A 414 -7.42 1.85 -3.74
CA LEU A 414 -6.75 3.03 -4.27
C LEU A 414 -7.27 3.39 -5.66
N LYS A 415 -7.68 2.42 -6.47
CA LYS A 415 -8.29 2.65 -7.78
C LYS A 415 -9.67 3.27 -7.66
N ASP A 416 -10.52 2.68 -6.84
CA ASP A 416 -11.95 2.99 -6.81
C ASP A 416 -12.29 4.18 -5.89
N SER A 417 -11.48 4.45 -4.86
CA SER A 417 -11.76 5.50 -3.88
C SER A 417 -11.15 6.84 -4.31
N ALA A 418 -11.96 7.89 -4.36
CA ALA A 418 -11.47 9.26 -4.59
C ALA A 418 -10.73 9.80 -3.35
N TYR A 419 -11.19 9.47 -2.15
CA TYR A 419 -10.64 9.87 -0.86
C TYR A 419 -10.82 8.74 0.17
N PHE A 420 -10.19 8.84 1.34
CA PHE A 420 -10.34 7.86 2.42
C PHE A 420 -11.53 8.22 3.32
N PRO A 421 -12.43 7.27 3.64
CA PRO A 421 -13.62 7.56 4.43
C PRO A 421 -13.27 7.88 5.90
N TYR A 422 -14.20 8.54 6.59
CA TYR A 422 -14.11 8.76 8.02
C TYR A 422 -13.99 7.43 8.79
N GLU A 423 -13.08 7.42 9.77
CA GLU A 423 -12.92 6.32 10.70
C GLU A 423 -13.06 6.83 12.14
N PRO A 424 -13.96 6.25 12.94
CA PRO A 424 -14.15 6.71 14.31
C PRO A 424 -12.93 6.36 15.18
N PRO A 425 -12.72 7.04 16.32
CA PRO A 425 -11.61 6.76 17.23
C PRO A 425 -11.58 5.30 17.72
N ALA A 426 -12.75 4.67 17.87
CA ALA A 426 -12.86 3.25 18.19
C ALA A 426 -12.30 2.31 17.11
N GLY A 427 -11.98 2.82 15.92
CA GLY A 427 -11.56 2.08 14.72
C GLY A 427 -12.70 1.86 13.73
N SER A 428 -12.32 1.60 12.47
CA SER A 428 -13.24 1.39 11.36
C SER A 428 -14.35 0.39 11.71
N LEU A 429 -15.61 0.76 11.46
CA LEU A 429 -16.75 -0.13 11.70
C LEU A 429 -16.59 -1.45 10.93
N ARG A 430 -16.07 -1.38 9.70
CA ARG A 430 -15.79 -2.58 8.89
C ARG A 430 -14.77 -3.48 9.59
N PHE A 431 -13.66 -2.92 10.08
CA PHE A 431 -12.61 -3.71 10.73
C PHE A 431 -13.09 -4.32 12.05
N ARG A 432 -13.81 -3.55 12.87
CA ARG A 432 -14.44 -4.07 14.11
C ARG A 432 -15.45 -5.18 13.83
N ASN A 433 -16.26 -5.05 12.79
CA ASN A 433 -17.19 -6.11 12.36
C ASN A 433 -16.46 -7.36 11.88
N LEU A 434 -15.31 -7.23 11.22
CA LEU A 434 -14.48 -8.37 10.82
C LEU A 434 -13.89 -9.10 12.03
N ILE A 435 -13.37 -8.38 13.03
CA ILE A 435 -12.89 -8.98 14.28
C ILE A 435 -14.03 -9.69 15.01
N ALA A 436 -15.16 -9.00 15.20
CA ALA A 436 -16.34 -9.59 15.85
C ALA A 436 -16.87 -10.82 15.08
N GLY A 437 -16.90 -10.74 13.75
CA GLY A 437 -17.27 -11.85 12.87
C GLY A 437 -16.33 -13.04 13.00
N PHE A 438 -15.02 -12.80 13.07
CA PHE A 438 -14.01 -13.83 13.29
C PHE A 438 -14.20 -14.53 14.64
N MET A 439 -14.35 -13.75 15.71
CA MET A 439 -14.61 -14.26 17.06
C MET A 439 -15.91 -15.08 17.12
N LYS A 440 -16.97 -14.61 16.46
CA LYS A 440 -18.27 -15.32 16.37
C LYS A 440 -18.14 -16.64 15.59
N THR A 441 -17.39 -16.63 14.49
CA THR A 441 -17.36 -17.75 13.54
C THR A 441 -16.39 -18.85 13.97
N TYR A 442 -15.18 -18.48 14.39
CA TYR A 442 -14.10 -19.43 14.67
C TYR A 442 -13.93 -19.75 16.15
N HIS A 443 -14.33 -18.83 17.04
CA HIS A 443 -14.21 -19.02 18.49
C HIS A 443 -15.57 -19.12 19.21
N HIS A 444 -16.68 -19.01 18.47
CA HIS A 444 -18.05 -19.04 18.99
C HIS A 444 -18.33 -18.00 20.08
N VAL A 445 -17.59 -16.88 20.06
CA VAL A 445 -17.80 -15.75 20.99
C VAL A 445 -18.74 -14.74 20.33
N PRO A 446 -19.98 -14.53 20.83
CA PRO A 446 -20.97 -13.71 20.18
C PRO A 446 -20.75 -12.20 20.45
N LEU A 447 -19.67 -11.66 19.87
CA LEU A 447 -19.35 -10.23 19.95
C LEU A 447 -20.03 -9.42 18.83
N SER A 448 -20.13 -8.11 19.06
CA SER A 448 -20.48 -7.10 18.07
C SER A 448 -19.35 -6.07 17.94
N ALA A 449 -19.40 -5.20 16.92
CA ALA A 449 -18.46 -4.08 16.81
C ALA A 449 -18.53 -3.09 18.00
N GLY A 450 -19.64 -3.09 18.75
CA GLY A 450 -19.79 -2.32 20.00
C GLY A 450 -19.01 -2.89 21.19
N ASN A 451 -18.34 -4.03 21.02
CA ASN A 451 -17.51 -4.65 22.06
C ASN A 451 -16.00 -4.49 21.80
N VAL A 452 -15.60 -3.93 20.66
CA VAL A 452 -14.21 -3.95 20.16
C VAL A 452 -13.72 -2.52 19.96
N VAL A 453 -12.64 -2.12 20.63
CA VAL A 453 -11.96 -0.82 20.43
C VAL A 453 -10.58 -1.07 19.84
N ILE A 454 -10.22 -0.38 18.77
CA ILE A 454 -8.95 -0.53 18.05
C ILE A 454 -7.91 0.46 18.57
N PHE A 455 -6.68 -0.02 18.72
CA PHE A 455 -5.51 0.74 19.15
C PHE A 455 -4.35 0.56 18.17
N PRO A 456 -3.42 1.54 18.06
CA PRO A 456 -2.22 1.41 17.23
C PRO A 456 -1.33 0.23 17.62
N SER A 457 -1.25 -0.11 18.91
CA SER A 457 -0.48 -1.27 19.39
C SER A 457 -0.97 -1.75 20.75
N ARG A 458 -0.53 -2.95 21.16
CA ARG A 458 -0.78 -3.53 22.48
C ARG A 458 -0.23 -2.63 23.58
N ALA A 459 0.97 -2.09 23.39
CA ALA A 459 1.60 -1.19 24.36
C ALA A 459 0.75 0.06 24.60
N VAL A 460 0.25 0.66 23.51
CA VAL A 460 -0.63 1.84 23.55
C VAL A 460 -1.96 1.51 24.24
N ALA A 461 -2.55 0.34 23.99
CA ALA A 461 -3.78 -0.09 24.66
C ALA A 461 -3.60 -0.20 26.19
N ILE A 462 -2.50 -0.81 26.64
CA ILE A 462 -2.19 -0.99 28.06
C ILE A 462 -1.91 0.36 28.74
N GLU A 463 -1.11 1.22 28.11
CA GLU A 463 -0.82 2.56 28.65
C GLU A 463 -2.10 3.39 28.79
N ASN A 464 -2.95 3.41 27.75
CA ASN A 464 -4.23 4.11 27.78
C ASN A 464 -5.15 3.60 28.89
N ALA A 465 -5.23 2.28 29.08
CA ALA A 465 -5.97 1.68 30.18
C ALA A 465 -5.43 2.15 31.54
N LEU A 466 -4.12 2.09 31.77
CA LEU A 466 -3.51 2.53 33.03
C LEU A 466 -3.74 4.03 33.30
N ARG A 467 -3.68 4.89 32.29
CA ARG A 467 -3.99 6.32 32.43
C ARG A 467 -5.46 6.56 32.77
N LEU A 468 -6.37 5.85 32.11
CA LEU A 468 -7.81 5.96 32.32
C LEU A 468 -8.21 5.71 33.79
N PHE A 469 -7.65 4.66 34.41
CA PHE A 469 -7.94 4.34 35.81
C PHE A 469 -7.01 5.06 36.80
N SER A 470 -5.79 5.41 36.40
CA SER A 470 -4.75 5.99 37.27
C SER A 470 -4.61 5.28 38.64
N PRO A 471 -4.37 3.96 38.68
CA PRO A 471 -4.29 3.21 39.92
C PRO A 471 -3.09 3.63 40.77
N ARG A 472 -3.24 3.68 42.09
CA ARG A 472 -2.10 3.86 43.02
C ARG A 472 -1.12 2.71 42.92
N LEU A 473 -1.66 1.50 42.75
CA LEU A 473 -0.89 0.29 42.53
C LEU A 473 -1.52 -0.54 41.41
N ALA A 474 -0.74 -0.78 40.38
CA ALA A 474 -0.99 -1.78 39.35
C ALA A 474 0.05 -2.89 39.42
N ILE A 475 -0.37 -4.12 39.15
CA ILE A 475 0.56 -5.22 38.88
C ILE A 475 0.51 -5.49 37.39
N VAL A 476 1.68 -5.52 36.76
CA VAL A 476 1.80 -5.74 35.31
C VAL A 476 2.80 -6.86 35.06
N ASP A 477 2.45 -7.76 34.16
CA ASP A 477 3.33 -8.81 33.65
C ASP A 477 4.63 -8.24 33.08
N GLU A 478 5.77 -8.82 33.45
CA GLU A 478 7.12 -8.35 33.07
C GLU A 478 7.32 -8.19 31.55
N HIS A 479 6.64 -9.01 30.73
CA HIS A 479 6.74 -8.89 29.28
C HIS A 479 6.00 -7.66 28.72
N LEU A 480 5.06 -7.11 29.49
CA LEU A 480 4.23 -5.98 29.11
C LEU A 480 4.74 -4.64 29.66
N THR A 481 5.67 -4.66 30.64
CA THR A 481 6.20 -3.43 31.27
C THR A 481 7.25 -2.70 30.46
N ARG A 482 7.91 -3.37 29.50
CA ARG A 482 9.00 -2.81 28.68
C ARG A 482 8.65 -1.47 28.03
N HIS A 483 7.38 -1.27 27.67
CA HIS A 483 6.89 -0.10 26.96
C HIS A 483 6.22 0.93 27.88
N LEU A 484 6.06 0.64 29.17
CA LEU A 484 5.47 1.55 30.14
C LEU A 484 6.50 2.60 30.59
N PRO A 485 6.05 3.82 30.97
CA PRO A 485 6.92 4.85 31.54
C PRO A 485 7.78 4.32 32.69
N ARG A 486 9.11 4.48 32.59
CA ARG A 486 10.07 4.01 33.61
C ARG A 486 9.78 4.57 35.01
N GLN A 487 9.22 5.77 35.08
CA GLN A 487 8.85 6.43 36.33
C GLN A 487 7.70 5.71 37.07
N TRP A 488 6.91 4.89 36.37
CA TRP A 488 5.87 4.07 37.00
C TRP A 488 6.46 2.80 37.62
N LEU A 489 7.57 2.29 37.06
CA LEU A 489 8.27 1.08 37.49
C LEU A 489 9.12 1.38 38.73
N THR A 490 8.48 1.42 39.90
CA THR A 490 9.14 1.72 41.17
C THR A 490 8.75 0.72 42.25
N SER A 491 9.67 0.43 43.17
CA SER A 491 9.29 -0.19 44.43
C SER A 491 8.67 0.89 45.31
N LEU A 492 7.40 0.73 45.67
CA LEU A 492 6.68 1.60 46.61
C LEU A 492 7.62 2.06 47.75
N ASN A 493 7.57 3.35 48.11
CA ASN A 493 7.89 3.79 49.47
C ASN A 493 6.78 3.26 50.39
N ILE A 494 6.78 1.95 50.67
CA ILE A 494 5.74 1.26 51.45
C ILE A 494 5.63 1.85 52.88
N ASP A 495 6.69 2.51 53.38
CA ASP A 495 6.80 2.93 54.79
C ASP A 495 6.39 4.37 55.12
N THR A 496 6.18 5.29 54.18
CA THR A 496 5.81 6.68 54.54
C THR A 496 4.32 6.95 54.39
N ARG A 497 3.55 6.52 55.41
CA ARG A 497 2.22 7.10 55.71
C ARG A 497 2.29 8.53 56.29
N VAL A 498 3.45 9.21 56.21
CA VAL A 498 3.66 10.51 56.85
C VAL A 498 4.20 11.52 55.83
N ASN A 499 3.33 12.46 55.47
CA ASN A 499 3.56 13.82 55.00
C ASN A 499 4.44 14.04 53.74
N GLY A 500 3.79 14.25 52.59
CA GLY A 500 4.28 15.22 51.58
C GLY A 500 4.23 14.85 50.10
N ALA A 501 4.11 13.58 49.72
CA ALA A 501 3.98 13.18 48.32
C ALA A 501 2.49 12.91 47.99
N GLY A 502 1.94 13.63 47.01
CA GLY A 502 0.50 13.66 46.72
C GLY A 502 -0.13 12.31 46.37
N ASP A 503 -1.44 12.18 46.63
CA ASP A 503 -2.33 11.03 46.45
C ASP A 503 -2.40 10.41 45.02
N ASP A 504 -1.52 10.80 44.09
CA ASP A 504 -1.73 10.74 42.64
C ASP A 504 -0.63 10.01 41.82
N VAL A 505 0.36 9.37 42.46
CA VAL A 505 1.44 8.68 41.74
C VAL A 505 1.04 7.25 41.36
N LEU A 506 0.94 6.99 40.05
CA LEU A 506 0.70 5.65 39.49
C LEU A 506 1.95 4.78 39.67
N THR A 507 1.83 3.70 40.44
CA THR A 507 2.92 2.74 40.67
C THR A 507 2.62 1.42 39.98
N VAL A 508 3.58 0.90 39.23
CA VAL A 508 3.55 -0.42 38.57
C VAL A 508 4.58 -1.33 39.21
N ILE A 509 4.14 -2.49 39.68
CA ILE A 509 5.01 -3.59 40.11
C ILE A 509 5.01 -4.65 39.02
N GLU A 510 6.21 -5.03 38.59
CA GLU A 510 6.43 -6.13 37.64
C GLU A 510 6.14 -7.47 38.30
N ALA A 511 5.48 -8.36 37.56
CA ALA A 511 5.13 -9.69 38.03
C ALA A 511 5.39 -10.75 36.96
N PRO A 512 5.70 -11.99 37.35
CA PRO A 512 5.88 -13.09 36.41
C PRO A 512 4.56 -13.48 35.74
N SER A 513 4.64 -14.02 34.53
CA SER A 513 3.48 -14.39 33.70
C SER A 513 2.74 -15.66 34.17
N GLN A 514 3.24 -16.37 35.19
CA GLN A 514 2.59 -17.57 35.73
C GLN A 514 1.40 -17.18 36.63
N SER A 515 0.22 -17.73 36.33
CA SER A 515 -1.02 -17.36 37.00
C SER A 515 -1.01 -17.56 38.52
N ASP A 516 -0.40 -18.63 39.02
CA ASP A 516 -0.30 -18.92 40.46
C ASP A 516 0.46 -17.84 41.24
N LEU A 517 1.60 -17.41 40.69
CA LEU A 517 2.44 -16.37 41.28
C LEU A 517 1.75 -15.00 41.19
N MET A 518 1.12 -14.71 40.05
CA MET A 518 0.31 -13.51 39.86
C MET A 518 -0.82 -13.44 40.90
N MET A 519 -1.56 -14.54 41.11
CA MET A 519 -2.61 -14.62 42.12
C MET A 519 -2.09 -14.41 43.54
N GLU A 520 -0.91 -14.95 43.88
CA GLU A 520 -0.28 -14.70 45.17
C GLU A 520 0.01 -13.21 45.36
N LEU A 521 0.61 -12.56 44.35
CA LEU A 521 0.91 -11.14 44.38
C LEU A 521 -0.36 -10.29 44.49
N ILE A 522 -1.43 -10.62 43.75
CA ILE A 522 -2.72 -9.92 43.84
C ILE A 522 -3.28 -10.02 45.26
N LYS A 523 -3.28 -11.21 45.87
CA LYS A 523 -3.79 -11.41 47.24
C LYS A 523 -2.99 -10.65 48.29
N LYS A 524 -1.67 -10.55 48.12
CA LYS A 524 -0.75 -9.91 49.07
C LYS A 524 -0.72 -8.38 48.93
N LEU A 525 -0.62 -7.89 47.71
CA LEU A 525 -0.41 -6.48 47.40
C LEU A 525 -1.72 -5.72 47.17
N LYS A 526 -2.81 -6.43 46.86
CA LYS A 526 -4.16 -5.88 46.65
C LYS A 526 -4.17 -4.71 45.66
N PRO A 527 -3.69 -4.91 44.42
CA PRO A 527 -3.64 -3.85 43.42
C PRO A 527 -5.04 -3.40 43.00
N GLN A 528 -5.15 -2.20 42.43
CA GLN A 528 -6.39 -1.72 41.85
C GLN A 528 -6.57 -2.17 40.41
N VAL A 529 -5.47 -2.32 39.67
CA VAL A 529 -5.46 -2.81 38.28
C VAL A 529 -4.43 -3.92 38.15
N VAL A 530 -4.78 -4.96 37.40
CA VAL A 530 -3.89 -6.07 37.03
C VAL A 530 -3.86 -6.13 35.51
N VAL A 531 -2.67 -6.14 34.93
CA VAL A 531 -2.46 -6.38 33.49
C VAL A 531 -1.58 -7.60 33.34
N THR A 532 -2.07 -8.69 32.75
CA THR A 532 -1.29 -9.93 32.68
C THR A 532 -1.54 -10.71 31.41
N GLY A 533 -0.50 -11.38 30.91
CA GLY A 533 -0.64 -12.43 29.91
C GLY A 533 -1.00 -13.76 30.58
N MET A 534 -0.77 -14.85 29.86
CA MET A 534 -0.78 -16.20 30.43
C MET A 534 0.42 -16.98 29.92
N ALA A 535 0.98 -17.83 30.76
CA ALA A 535 1.98 -18.80 30.31
C ALA A 535 1.37 -19.74 29.26
N HIS A 536 2.18 -20.18 28.30
CA HIS A 536 1.70 -20.96 27.14
C HIS A 536 0.91 -22.23 27.52
N PHE A 537 1.33 -22.94 28.58
CA PHE A 537 0.62 -24.15 29.04
C PHE A 537 -0.70 -23.83 29.77
N GLU A 538 -0.84 -22.64 30.36
CA GLU A 538 -2.05 -22.19 31.07
C GLU A 538 -3.10 -21.68 30.07
N ALA A 539 -2.65 -21.08 28.97
CA ALA A 539 -3.49 -20.47 27.95
C ALA A 539 -4.42 -21.47 27.22
N VAL A 540 -4.19 -22.77 27.34
CA VAL A 540 -4.97 -23.81 26.62
C VAL A 540 -6.34 -24.06 27.27
N THR A 541 -6.47 -23.87 28.58
CA THR A 541 -7.69 -24.16 29.37
C THR A 541 -8.20 -22.91 30.08
N SER A 542 -9.50 -22.87 30.42
CA SER A 542 -10.09 -21.71 31.08
C SER A 542 -9.75 -21.59 32.58
N SER A 543 -9.10 -22.60 33.18
CA SER A 543 -8.93 -22.68 34.65
C SER A 543 -8.16 -21.49 35.22
N ALA A 544 -6.98 -21.19 34.66
CA ALA A 544 -6.15 -20.07 35.11
C ALA A 544 -6.89 -18.73 34.97
N PHE A 545 -7.59 -18.54 33.84
CA PHE A 545 -8.36 -17.33 33.60
C PHE A 545 -9.52 -17.17 34.60
N VAL A 546 -10.27 -18.23 34.88
CA VAL A 546 -11.36 -18.21 35.87
C VAL A 546 -10.81 -17.87 37.27
N HIS A 547 -9.69 -18.46 37.68
CA HIS A 547 -9.08 -18.14 38.97
C HIS A 547 -8.59 -16.68 39.05
N LEU A 548 -8.02 -16.14 37.97
CA LEU A 548 -7.66 -14.72 37.90
C LEU A 548 -8.90 -13.82 37.99
N LEU A 549 -9.99 -14.15 37.29
CA LEU A 549 -11.26 -13.42 37.38
C LEU A 549 -11.81 -13.42 38.82
N ASP A 550 -11.80 -14.57 39.49
CA ASP A 550 -12.31 -14.71 40.85
C ASP A 550 -11.46 -13.94 41.87
N VAL A 551 -10.12 -14.08 41.81
CA VAL A 551 -9.21 -13.41 42.74
C VAL A 551 -9.27 -11.89 42.54
N THR A 552 -9.30 -11.40 41.30
CA THR A 552 -9.43 -9.95 41.03
C THR A 552 -10.79 -9.41 41.49
N ARG A 553 -11.87 -10.16 41.30
CA ARG A 553 -13.21 -9.82 41.82
C ARG A 553 -13.23 -9.77 43.35
N GLU A 554 -12.62 -10.74 44.01
CA GLU A 554 -12.54 -10.82 45.48
C GLU A 554 -11.78 -9.60 46.06
N ILE A 555 -10.71 -9.16 45.40
CA ILE A 555 -9.93 -8.01 45.83
C ILE A 555 -10.59 -6.67 45.44
N GLY A 556 -11.38 -6.64 44.37
CA GLY A 556 -11.89 -5.40 43.75
C GLY A 556 -10.93 -4.81 42.70
N SER A 557 -10.03 -5.63 42.16
CA SER A 557 -9.10 -5.24 41.10
C SER A 557 -9.77 -5.33 39.73
N ARG A 558 -9.41 -4.43 38.83
CA ARG A 558 -9.78 -4.51 37.41
C ARG A 558 -8.72 -5.31 36.65
N LEU A 559 -9.13 -6.26 35.81
CA LEU A 559 -8.25 -7.16 35.06
C LEU A 559 -8.20 -6.77 33.58
N PHE A 560 -6.99 -6.59 33.05
CA PHE A 560 -6.72 -6.55 31.61
C PHE A 560 -5.90 -7.78 31.26
N LEU A 561 -6.47 -8.70 30.51
CA LEU A 561 -5.80 -9.93 30.13
C LEU A 561 -5.29 -9.85 28.69
N ASP A 562 -3.97 -9.98 28.50
CA ASP A 562 -3.36 -10.03 27.18
C ASP A 562 -3.38 -11.44 26.60
N ILE A 563 -3.96 -11.61 25.40
CA ILE A 563 -3.98 -12.89 24.67
C ILE A 563 -3.13 -12.87 23.39
N SER A 564 -2.38 -11.80 23.15
CA SER A 564 -1.66 -11.53 21.90
C SER A 564 -0.80 -12.70 21.42
N ASP A 565 0.00 -13.28 22.32
CA ASP A 565 0.92 -14.38 21.98
C ASP A 565 0.18 -15.70 21.69
N HIS A 566 -1.08 -15.82 22.13
CA HIS A 566 -1.94 -17.01 22.00
C HIS A 566 -3.11 -16.79 21.05
N PHE A 567 -3.11 -15.69 20.29
CA PHE A 567 -4.09 -15.41 19.26
C PHE A 567 -3.53 -15.82 17.89
N GLU A 568 -4.34 -16.50 17.08
CA GLU A 568 -3.94 -17.03 15.78
C GLU A 568 -5.02 -16.74 14.75
N LEU A 569 -4.63 -16.10 13.66
CA LEU A 569 -5.47 -15.88 12.49
C LEU A 569 -5.39 -17.13 11.61
N SER A 570 -6.27 -18.09 11.88
CA SER A 570 -6.32 -19.36 11.17
C SER A 570 -7.76 -19.85 11.03
N SER A 571 -8.01 -20.67 10.01
CA SER A 571 -9.28 -21.38 9.85
C SER A 571 -9.45 -22.54 10.85
N LEU A 572 -8.35 -22.96 11.48
CA LEU A 572 -8.31 -23.91 12.59
C LEU A 572 -7.40 -23.34 13.69
N PRO A 573 -7.87 -22.33 14.44
CA PRO A 573 -7.05 -21.70 15.46
C PRO A 573 -6.78 -22.67 16.62
N SER A 574 -5.61 -22.54 17.24
CA SER A 574 -5.27 -23.32 18.43
C SER A 574 -6.24 -23.06 19.59
N SER A 575 -6.26 -24.00 20.54
CA SER A 575 -7.11 -23.93 21.72
C SER A 575 -6.69 -22.76 22.62
N ASN A 576 -7.58 -21.79 22.80
CA ASN A 576 -7.41 -20.68 23.73
C ASN A 576 -8.47 -20.72 24.85
N GLY A 577 -8.03 -20.89 26.09
CA GLY A 577 -8.85 -21.04 27.29
C GLY A 577 -9.72 -19.82 27.61
N VAL A 578 -9.25 -18.62 27.28
CA VAL A 578 -9.99 -17.36 27.48
C VAL A 578 -11.13 -17.28 26.48
N LEU A 579 -10.85 -17.55 25.20
CA LEU A 579 -11.88 -17.54 24.16
C LEU A 579 -12.91 -18.67 24.39
N LYS A 580 -12.48 -19.84 24.87
CA LYS A 580 -13.38 -20.93 25.32
C LYS A 580 -14.30 -20.50 26.45
N TYR A 581 -13.79 -19.75 27.43
CA TYR A 581 -14.62 -19.19 28.49
C TYR A 581 -15.67 -18.22 27.93
N LEU A 582 -15.25 -17.30 27.04
CA LEU A 582 -16.12 -16.28 26.43
C LEU A 582 -17.19 -16.86 25.48
N ALA A 583 -16.95 -18.04 24.92
CA ALA A 583 -17.95 -18.75 24.13
C ALA A 583 -19.15 -19.20 24.99
N GLY A 584 -18.91 -19.55 26.26
CA GLY A 584 -19.94 -20.02 27.20
C GLY A 584 -20.43 -18.98 28.20
N ASN A 585 -19.69 -17.88 28.41
CA ASN A 585 -19.96 -16.91 29.48
C ASN A 585 -19.78 -15.48 28.98
N SER A 586 -20.54 -14.54 29.53
CA SER A 586 -20.27 -13.10 29.33
C SER A 586 -19.00 -12.67 30.06
N LEU A 587 -18.17 -11.83 29.44
CA LEU A 587 -17.01 -11.24 30.11
C LEU A 587 -17.47 -10.40 31.33
N PRO A 588 -16.94 -10.64 32.55
CA PRO A 588 -17.30 -9.86 33.72
C PRO A 588 -16.94 -8.37 33.58
N SER A 589 -17.73 -7.47 34.19
CA SER A 589 -17.57 -6.00 34.05
C SER A 589 -16.25 -5.44 34.61
N HIS A 590 -15.55 -6.21 35.45
CA HIS A 590 -14.22 -5.87 35.96
C HIS A 590 -13.07 -6.35 35.07
N ALA A 591 -13.37 -7.01 33.94
CA ALA A 591 -12.37 -7.58 33.05
C ALA A 591 -12.46 -7.03 31.62
N ALA A 592 -11.32 -6.93 30.95
CA ALA A 592 -11.19 -6.61 29.53
C ALA A 592 -10.09 -7.50 28.92
N ILE A 593 -10.23 -7.84 27.64
CA ILE A 593 -9.23 -8.63 26.91
C ILE A 593 -8.45 -7.72 25.98
N VAL A 594 -7.12 -7.78 26.02
CA VAL A 594 -6.21 -7.06 25.12
C VAL A 594 -5.64 -8.06 24.12
N CYS A 595 -5.62 -7.69 22.85
CA CYS A 595 -5.05 -8.52 21.79
C CYS A 595 -4.36 -7.66 20.73
N GLY A 596 -3.04 -7.67 20.73
CA GLY A 596 -2.18 -7.19 19.65
C GLY A 596 -1.98 -8.25 18.57
N LEU A 597 -2.02 -7.81 17.31
CA LEU A 597 -1.72 -8.65 16.15
C LEU A 597 -0.19 -8.65 15.93
N VAL A 598 0.52 -9.44 16.73
CA VAL A 598 2.00 -9.40 16.86
C VAL A 598 2.74 -10.47 16.05
N LYS A 599 2.03 -11.39 15.39
CA LYS A 599 2.61 -12.53 14.65
C LYS A 599 2.81 -12.26 13.15
N ASN A 600 2.90 -10.99 12.77
CA ASN A 600 3.00 -10.58 11.36
C ASN A 600 4.39 -10.89 10.78
N GLN A 601 4.44 -11.77 9.78
CA GLN A 601 5.68 -12.12 9.08
C GLN A 601 5.88 -11.32 7.79
N VAL A 602 4.81 -10.76 7.21
CA VAL A 602 4.86 -9.97 5.97
C VAL A 602 5.41 -8.57 6.25
N TYR A 603 4.93 -7.94 7.32
CA TYR A 603 5.29 -6.59 7.76
C TYR A 603 5.60 -6.61 9.27
N THR A 604 6.83 -7.01 9.62
CA THR A 604 7.21 -7.38 11.00
C THR A 604 7.09 -6.27 12.02
N ASP A 605 7.15 -5.00 11.61
CA ASP A 605 6.98 -3.83 12.47
C ASP A 605 5.57 -3.21 12.40
N LEU A 606 4.64 -3.81 11.64
CA LEU A 606 3.24 -3.37 11.56
C LEU A 606 2.43 -4.04 12.67
N GLU A 607 1.98 -3.25 13.63
CA GLU A 607 1.08 -3.72 14.69
C GLU A 607 -0.26 -2.98 14.62
N VAL A 608 -1.32 -3.69 14.99
CA VAL A 608 -2.62 -3.13 15.39
C VAL A 608 -3.09 -3.97 16.56
N ALA A 609 -3.71 -3.36 17.56
CA ALA A 609 -4.31 -4.06 18.68
C ALA A 609 -5.79 -3.76 18.81
N PHE A 610 -6.50 -4.62 19.51
CA PHE A 610 -7.88 -4.38 19.89
C PHE A 610 -8.13 -4.80 21.35
N VAL A 611 -9.06 -4.11 21.99
CA VAL A 611 -9.53 -4.41 23.34
C VAL A 611 -10.99 -4.84 23.26
N ILE A 612 -11.31 -5.97 23.87
CA ILE A 612 -12.68 -6.47 24.02
C ILE A 612 -13.21 -6.11 25.40
N SER A 613 -14.35 -5.44 25.43
CA SER A 613 -15.15 -5.24 26.65
C SER A 613 -16.63 -5.40 26.34
N GLU A 614 -17.34 -6.14 27.21
CA GLU A 614 -18.81 -6.25 27.16
C GLU A 614 -19.50 -5.20 28.05
N GLU A 615 -18.72 -4.36 28.74
CA GLU A 615 -19.22 -3.25 29.54
C GLU A 615 -19.24 -1.95 28.72
N GLU A 616 -20.42 -1.43 28.42
CA GLU A 616 -20.63 -0.28 27.53
C GLU A 616 -19.89 0.97 28.02
N ALA A 617 -19.85 1.20 29.34
CA ALA A 617 -19.14 2.33 29.92
C ALA A 617 -17.63 2.26 29.66
N ILE A 618 -17.04 1.06 29.70
CA ILE A 618 -15.62 0.84 29.44
C ILE A 618 -15.33 1.01 27.96
N PHE A 619 -16.16 0.44 27.08
CA PHE A 619 -16.04 0.63 25.63
C PHE A 619 -16.03 2.12 25.25
N LYS A 620 -17.02 2.89 25.73
CA LYS A 620 -17.11 4.33 25.44
C LYS A 620 -15.92 5.10 26.00
N ALA A 621 -15.47 4.78 27.22
CA ALA A 621 -14.33 5.44 27.83
C ALA A 621 -13.02 5.16 27.06
N LEU A 622 -12.80 3.92 26.62
CA LEU A 622 -11.64 3.55 25.82
C LEU A 622 -11.65 4.23 24.45
N SER A 623 -12.78 4.24 23.73
CA SER A 623 -12.92 4.95 22.44
C SER A 623 -12.53 6.44 22.58
N LYS A 624 -13.11 7.14 23.55
CA LYS A 624 -12.81 8.54 23.85
C LYS A 624 -11.35 8.77 24.28
N THR A 625 -10.76 7.79 24.98
CA THR A 625 -9.34 7.84 25.38
C THR A 625 -8.44 7.75 24.15
N VAL A 626 -8.77 6.91 23.17
CA VAL A 626 -8.04 6.86 21.88
C VAL A 626 -8.10 8.21 21.18
N GLU A 627 -9.27 8.86 21.13
CA GLU A 627 -9.39 10.19 20.51
C GLU A 627 -8.48 11.24 21.17
N LEU A 628 -8.45 11.25 22.51
CA LEU A 628 -7.66 12.21 23.27
C LEU A 628 -6.16 11.93 23.24
N LEU A 629 -5.75 10.67 23.26
CA LEU A 629 -4.34 10.31 23.44
C LEU A 629 -3.62 9.97 22.14
N GLU A 630 -4.33 9.38 21.18
CA GLU A 630 -3.78 8.93 19.90
C GLU A 630 -4.36 9.70 18.70
N GLY A 631 -5.59 10.20 18.83
CA GLY A 631 -6.42 10.74 17.75
C GLY A 631 -7.23 9.62 17.11
N LYS A 632 -6.54 8.72 16.40
CA LYS A 632 -7.14 7.47 15.87
C LYS A 632 -6.05 6.50 15.41
N THR A 633 -6.44 5.25 15.17
CA THR A 633 -5.57 4.28 14.49
C THR A 633 -5.55 4.55 12.98
N ALA A 634 -4.38 4.44 12.34
CA ALA A 634 -4.26 4.70 10.90
C ALA A 634 -5.15 3.75 10.07
N PRO A 635 -5.90 4.25 9.06
CA PRO A 635 -6.75 3.42 8.19
C PRO A 635 -5.97 2.31 7.48
N ILE A 636 -4.79 2.64 6.96
CA ILE A 636 -3.99 1.72 6.16
C ILE A 636 -3.49 0.51 6.97
N SER A 637 -3.20 0.71 8.26
CA SER A 637 -2.80 -0.38 9.17
C SER A 637 -3.97 -1.34 9.42
N GLN A 638 -5.19 -0.83 9.50
CA GLN A 638 -6.41 -1.65 9.64
C GLN A 638 -6.73 -2.41 8.35
N TYR A 639 -6.40 -1.87 7.17
CA TYR A 639 -6.69 -2.52 5.88
C TYR A 639 -5.92 -3.84 5.71
N TYR A 640 -4.67 -3.91 6.18
CA TYR A 640 -3.88 -5.13 6.12
C TYR A 640 -4.56 -6.28 6.89
N TYR A 641 -4.75 -6.08 8.19
CA TYR A 641 -5.39 -7.10 9.04
C TYR A 641 -6.85 -7.33 8.66
N GLY A 642 -7.56 -6.28 8.22
CA GLY A 642 -8.92 -6.40 7.71
C GLY A 642 -9.02 -7.29 6.47
N CYS A 643 -8.01 -7.28 5.59
CA CYS A 643 -7.92 -8.21 4.48
C CYS A 643 -7.84 -9.66 4.98
N LEU A 644 -6.92 -9.94 5.92
CA LEU A 644 -6.73 -11.28 6.49
C LEU A 644 -8.01 -11.81 7.16
N PHE A 645 -8.67 -11.00 7.99
CA PHE A 645 -9.95 -11.39 8.60
C PHE A 645 -11.03 -11.62 7.54
N HIS A 646 -11.10 -10.77 6.53
CA HIS A 646 -12.09 -10.90 5.47
C HIS A 646 -11.90 -12.20 4.69
N GLU A 647 -10.67 -12.55 4.32
CA GLU A 647 -10.37 -13.79 3.62
C GLU A 647 -10.78 -15.01 4.44
N LEU A 648 -10.46 -15.04 5.73
CA LEU A 648 -10.89 -16.12 6.63
C LEU A 648 -12.41 -16.21 6.73
N LEU A 649 -13.14 -15.09 6.71
CA LEU A 649 -14.60 -15.08 6.83
C LEU A 649 -15.32 -15.36 5.51
N ALA A 650 -14.74 -15.01 4.36
CA ALA A 650 -15.38 -15.11 3.05
C ALA A 650 -15.72 -16.55 2.64
N PHE A 651 -15.00 -17.55 3.18
CA PHE A 651 -15.26 -18.97 2.90
C PHE A 651 -16.36 -19.59 3.77
N GLN A 652 -16.80 -18.92 4.83
CA GLN A 652 -17.78 -19.47 5.78
C GLN A 652 -19.20 -19.16 5.34
N LEU A 653 -20.08 -20.16 5.46
CA LEU A 653 -21.51 -19.95 5.30
C LEU A 653 -22.04 -19.23 6.54
N ALA A 654 -22.73 -18.11 6.34
CA ALA A 654 -23.37 -17.37 7.42
C ALA A 654 -24.31 -18.29 8.23
N ASP A 655 -24.31 -18.12 9.55
CA ASP A 655 -25.27 -18.71 10.49
C ASP A 655 -25.36 -20.26 10.49
N ARG A 656 -24.26 -20.95 10.19
CA ARG A 656 -24.17 -22.42 10.21
C ARG A 656 -24.47 -23.05 11.58
N HIS A 657 -24.24 -22.32 12.66
CA HIS A 657 -24.46 -22.75 14.04
C HIS A 657 -25.31 -21.71 14.77
N LEU A 658 -26.24 -22.18 15.60
CA LEU A 658 -27.00 -21.31 16.50
C LEU A 658 -26.02 -20.60 17.46
N PRO A 659 -26.25 -19.32 17.79
CA PRO A 659 -25.47 -18.62 18.79
C PRO A 659 -25.45 -19.41 20.09
N ALA A 660 -24.27 -19.59 20.69
CA ALA A 660 -24.14 -20.25 21.97
C ALA A 660 -24.98 -19.53 23.03
N GLN A 661 -25.78 -20.29 23.79
CA GLN A 661 -26.43 -19.75 24.98
C GLN A 661 -25.33 -19.48 26.01
N ARG A 662 -25.09 -18.20 26.30
CA ARG A 662 -24.12 -17.80 27.31
C ARG A 662 -24.77 -17.75 28.69
N GLU A 663 -24.07 -18.26 29.67
CA GLU A 663 -24.39 -17.99 31.07
C GLU A 663 -24.05 -16.52 31.35
N CYS A 664 -25.08 -15.76 31.72
CA CYS A 664 -24.90 -14.40 32.19
C CYS A 664 -24.58 -14.48 33.68
N ASP A 665 -23.47 -13.89 34.10
CA ASP A 665 -23.04 -13.94 35.50
C ASP A 665 -24.06 -13.18 36.37
N LYS A 666 -24.95 -13.91 37.05
CA LYS A 666 -26.02 -13.38 37.90
C LYS A 666 -25.52 -12.94 39.29
N SER A 667 -24.21 -12.99 39.54
CA SER A 667 -23.62 -12.72 40.86
C SER A 667 -23.34 -11.24 41.11
N ALA A 668 -24.42 -10.48 41.33
CA ALA A 668 -24.35 -9.11 41.85
C ALA A 668 -24.01 -9.11 43.36
N SER A 669 -22.72 -9.11 43.70
CA SER A 669 -22.19 -8.44 44.89
C SER A 669 -20.66 -8.31 44.80
N SER A 670 -20.14 -7.35 44.04
CA SER A 670 -18.71 -7.06 44.04
C SER A 670 -18.39 -5.99 45.08
N ARG A 671 -17.22 -6.11 45.71
CA ARG A 671 -16.53 -4.97 46.33
C ARG A 671 -16.43 -3.80 45.34
N GLU A 672 -16.26 -2.59 45.86
CA GLU A 672 -16.08 -1.38 45.05
C GLU A 672 -14.83 -1.53 44.16
N ILE A 673 -15.04 -1.78 42.86
CA ILE A 673 -13.98 -1.87 41.85
C ILE A 673 -13.53 -0.45 41.51
N ILE A 674 -12.24 -0.26 41.21
CA ILE A 674 -11.71 1.03 40.76
C ILE A 674 -12.53 1.58 39.58
N GLY A 675 -13.06 2.79 39.77
CA GLY A 675 -13.67 3.60 38.71
C GLY A 675 -12.65 4.38 37.90
N PHE A 676 -13.10 5.14 36.92
CA PHE A 676 -12.22 6.05 36.19
C PHE A 676 -11.62 7.10 37.12
N SER A 677 -10.42 7.58 36.79
CA SER A 677 -9.79 8.66 37.55
C SER A 677 -10.64 9.93 37.53
N SER A 678 -10.57 10.77 38.57
CA SER A 678 -11.35 12.01 38.65
C SER A 678 -11.09 12.95 37.47
N SER A 679 -9.85 13.01 36.97
CA SER A 679 -9.49 13.74 35.77
C SER A 679 -10.11 13.13 34.52
N ALA A 680 -10.08 11.80 34.38
CA ALA A 680 -10.75 11.12 33.27
C ALA A 680 -12.27 11.34 33.30
N ILE A 681 -12.94 11.21 34.44
CA ILE A 681 -14.39 11.47 34.55
C ILE A 681 -14.71 12.91 34.13
N SER A 682 -13.96 13.87 34.67
CA SER A 682 -14.15 15.29 34.35
C SER A 682 -13.99 15.55 32.85
N VAL A 683 -12.96 15.00 32.21
CA VAL A 683 -12.73 15.21 30.78
C VAL A 683 -13.71 14.42 29.93
N LEU A 684 -13.95 13.14 30.18
CA LEU A 684 -14.83 12.29 29.35
C LEU A 684 -16.29 12.75 29.35
N ASN A 685 -16.74 13.43 30.41
CA ASN A 685 -18.08 13.99 30.52
C ASN A 685 -18.21 15.39 29.91
N ASN A 686 -17.14 16.20 29.95
CA ASN A 686 -17.19 17.62 29.54
C ASN A 686 -16.53 17.88 28.18
N ALA A 687 -15.58 17.04 27.76
CA ALA A 687 -14.90 17.18 26.49
C ALA A 687 -15.86 16.92 25.34
N GLU A 688 -15.88 17.86 24.43
CA GLU A 688 -16.61 17.72 23.19
C GLU A 688 -15.77 16.89 22.20
N LEU A 689 -16.08 15.61 22.09
CA LEU A 689 -15.40 14.66 21.21
C LEU A 689 -16.26 14.32 20.00
N SER A 690 -15.66 13.67 19.00
CA SER A 690 -16.32 13.26 17.76
C SER A 690 -17.59 12.45 18.01
N ILE A 691 -18.61 12.65 17.17
CA ILE A 691 -19.90 11.95 17.29
C ILE A 691 -19.79 10.58 16.63
N ASP A 692 -19.88 9.50 17.43
CA ASP A 692 -20.03 8.14 16.92
C ASP A 692 -21.49 7.83 16.53
N GLN A 693 -21.67 6.97 15.52
CA GLN A 693 -22.95 6.66 14.85
C GLN A 693 -24.17 6.55 15.79
N THR A 694 -25.23 7.28 15.45
CA THR A 694 -26.59 7.05 15.96
C THR A 694 -27.35 6.08 15.04
N ASP A 695 -28.07 5.13 15.62
CA ASP A 695 -28.90 4.17 14.89
C ASP A 695 -29.87 4.90 13.93
N ASN A 696 -29.56 4.87 12.63
CA ASN A 696 -30.37 5.32 11.46
C ASN A 696 -30.19 6.74 10.88
N SER A 697 -29.04 7.41 11.01
CA SER A 697 -28.79 8.68 10.26
C SER A 697 -27.48 8.70 9.48
N SER A 698 -27.52 9.16 8.21
CA SER A 698 -26.32 9.52 7.45
C SER A 698 -25.71 10.80 8.02
N LEU A 699 -24.72 10.66 8.90
CA LEU A 699 -24.04 11.79 9.52
C LEU A 699 -23.09 12.47 8.54
N ILE A 700 -23.03 13.81 8.58
CA ILE A 700 -22.06 14.61 7.84
C ILE A 700 -21.06 15.20 8.84
N HIS A 701 -19.81 14.76 8.76
CA HIS A 701 -18.78 15.14 9.72
C HIS A 701 -18.08 16.45 9.35
N MET A 702 -18.43 17.53 10.04
CA MET A 702 -17.65 18.77 10.07
C MET A 702 -16.92 19.02 11.41
N ASP A 703 -16.95 18.04 12.31
CA ASP A 703 -16.49 18.12 13.70
C ASP A 703 -15.11 17.48 13.97
N VAL A 704 -14.43 17.01 12.92
CA VAL A 704 -13.16 16.27 13.02
C VAL A 704 -12.01 17.01 12.32
N ASP A 705 -10.78 16.76 12.76
CA ASP A 705 -9.55 17.29 12.16
C ASP A 705 -9.00 16.34 11.07
N GLU A 706 -9.86 16.00 10.11
CA GLU A 706 -9.56 15.11 8.99
C GLU A 706 -9.83 15.76 7.63
N ILE A 707 -9.19 15.20 6.61
CA ILE A 707 -9.17 15.66 5.24
C ILE A 707 -9.79 14.59 4.35
N PHE A 708 -11.01 14.85 3.90
CA PHE A 708 -11.75 14.04 2.94
C PHE A 708 -11.63 14.61 1.51
N LEU A 709 -10.51 15.27 1.21
CA LEU A 709 -10.20 15.79 -0.12
C LEU A 709 -9.72 14.66 -1.05
N PRO A 710 -9.88 14.82 -2.38
CA PRO A 710 -9.41 13.83 -3.35
C PRO A 710 -7.92 13.53 -3.20
N THR A 711 -7.58 12.24 -3.05
CA THR A 711 -6.21 11.76 -2.89
C THR A 711 -5.49 11.76 -4.26
N PRO A 712 -4.35 12.48 -4.40
CA PRO A 712 -3.58 12.53 -5.63
C PRO A 712 -3.05 11.15 -6.09
N ILE A 713 -2.80 11.01 -7.39
CA ILE A 713 -2.25 9.77 -7.98
C ILE A 713 -0.86 9.47 -7.39
N SER A 714 0.00 10.49 -7.29
CA SER A 714 1.31 10.37 -6.63
C SER A 714 1.25 9.84 -5.20
N VAL A 715 0.22 10.23 -4.42
CA VAL A 715 0.00 9.72 -3.06
C VAL A 715 -0.44 8.27 -3.06
N LYS A 716 -1.41 7.91 -3.92
CA LYS A 716 -1.83 6.50 -4.11
C LYS A 716 -0.65 5.62 -4.54
N ALA A 717 0.21 6.14 -5.42
CA ALA A 717 1.39 5.44 -5.91
C ALA A 717 2.41 5.18 -4.79
N ALA A 718 2.68 6.19 -3.97
CA ALA A 718 3.60 6.08 -2.83
C ALA A 718 3.09 5.09 -1.76
N ILE A 719 1.78 5.12 -1.47
CA ILE A 719 1.15 4.14 -0.57
C ILE A 719 1.32 2.74 -1.14
N PHE A 720 0.89 2.48 -2.38
CA PHE A 720 0.97 1.14 -2.97
C PHE A 720 2.41 0.61 -3.03
N GLU A 721 3.35 1.43 -3.52
CA GLU A 721 4.76 1.04 -3.63
C GLU A 721 5.37 0.66 -2.27
N SER A 722 5.03 1.41 -1.22
CA SER A 722 5.56 1.14 0.12
C SER A 722 5.23 -0.28 0.58
N PHE A 723 4.02 -0.76 0.29
CA PHE A 723 3.59 -2.13 0.63
C PHE A 723 4.05 -3.17 -0.38
N SER A 724 4.26 -2.82 -1.65
CA SER A 724 4.70 -3.77 -2.69
C SER A 724 6.16 -4.17 -2.54
N ARG A 725 7.00 -3.27 -1.99
CA ARG A 725 8.43 -3.49 -1.80
C ARG A 725 8.73 -4.61 -0.80
N GLN A 726 9.91 -5.20 -0.94
CA GLN A 726 10.44 -6.21 -0.04
C GLN A 726 11.82 -5.78 0.48
N ASN A 727 12.13 -6.17 1.72
CA ASN A 727 13.45 -5.99 2.34
C ASN A 727 13.97 -4.54 2.25
N MET A 728 13.11 -3.57 2.58
CA MET A 728 13.50 -2.15 2.57
C MET A 728 14.69 -1.92 3.51
N SER A 729 15.74 -1.31 2.97
CA SER A 729 16.93 -0.96 3.75
C SER A 729 16.65 0.22 4.70
N GLU A 730 17.45 0.35 5.76
CA GLU A 730 17.34 1.48 6.69
C GLU A 730 17.43 2.84 5.97
N SER A 731 18.29 2.95 4.95
CA SER A 731 18.42 4.18 4.18
C SER A 731 17.19 4.51 3.32
N GLU A 732 16.37 3.52 2.95
CA GLU A 732 15.12 3.75 2.21
C GLU A 732 13.99 4.21 3.12
N ILE A 733 14.02 3.85 4.40
CA ILE A 733 13.00 4.24 5.39
C ILE A 733 13.47 5.36 6.33
N ASP A 734 14.74 5.78 6.26
CA ASP A 734 15.22 6.92 7.03
C ASP A 734 14.66 8.23 6.46
N VAL A 735 13.70 8.79 7.17
CA VAL A 735 13.02 10.06 6.87
C VAL A 735 13.78 11.27 7.40
N SER A 736 14.83 11.08 8.22
CA SER A 736 15.43 12.15 9.00
C SER A 736 15.97 13.29 8.16
N THR A 737 16.72 12.97 7.10
CA THR A 737 17.25 13.97 6.17
C THR A 737 16.13 14.73 5.47
N SER A 738 15.07 14.05 5.03
CA SER A 738 13.94 14.67 4.34
C SER A 738 13.13 15.58 5.28
N ILE A 739 12.93 15.19 6.53
CA ILE A 739 12.25 16.01 7.54
C ILE A 739 13.09 17.24 7.91
N LYS A 740 14.41 17.08 8.11
CA LYS A 740 15.32 18.20 8.38
C LYS A 740 15.21 19.26 7.30
N GLN A 741 15.36 18.84 6.05
CA GLN A 741 15.26 19.74 4.90
C GLN A 741 13.87 20.37 4.78
N PHE A 742 12.81 19.60 5.04
CA PHE A 742 11.45 20.11 5.06
C PHE A 742 11.25 21.19 6.13
N VAL A 743 11.75 20.97 7.35
CA VAL A 743 11.64 21.91 8.47
C VAL A 743 12.44 23.19 8.20
N GLU A 744 13.66 23.08 7.68
CA GLU A 744 14.49 24.22 7.27
C GLU A 744 13.81 25.03 6.17
N SER A 745 13.32 24.37 5.12
CA SER A 745 12.79 25.05 3.94
C SER A 745 11.45 25.76 4.19
N ASN A 746 10.61 25.23 5.08
CA ASN A 746 9.26 25.78 5.29
C ASN A 746 9.15 26.73 6.48
N TYR A 747 10.03 26.59 7.48
CA TYR A 747 9.95 27.38 8.72
C TYR A 747 11.26 28.08 9.09
N GLY A 748 12.37 27.77 8.41
CA GLY A 748 13.70 28.21 8.82
C GLY A 748 13.98 27.88 10.28
N PHE A 749 13.53 26.74 10.80
CA PHE A 749 13.78 26.38 12.19
C PHE A 749 15.24 25.90 12.33
N PRO A 750 16.01 26.40 13.33
CA PRO A 750 17.43 26.07 13.45
C PRO A 750 17.61 24.59 13.79
N ILE A 751 18.50 23.91 13.06
CA ILE A 751 18.89 22.52 13.31
C ILE A 751 20.36 22.49 13.70
N GLU A 752 20.63 22.16 14.95
CA GLU A 752 21.96 22.03 15.53
C GLU A 752 22.49 20.58 15.40
N ASN A 753 23.80 20.38 15.56
CA ASN A 753 24.42 19.04 15.47
C ASN A 753 23.85 18.02 16.48
N ASN A 754 23.28 18.50 17.59
CA ASN A 754 22.69 17.71 18.66
C ASN A 754 21.15 17.72 18.65
N SER A 755 20.51 18.26 17.60
CA SER A 755 19.04 18.28 17.51
C SER A 755 18.48 16.86 17.35
N ASP A 756 17.54 16.51 18.23
CA ASP A 756 16.84 15.23 18.23
C ASP A 756 15.57 15.32 17.37
N PHE A 757 15.38 14.30 16.53
CA PHE A 757 14.17 14.11 15.74
C PHE A 757 13.46 12.86 16.22
N THR A 758 12.26 13.04 16.76
CA THR A 758 11.40 11.91 17.14
C THR A 758 10.16 11.85 16.25
N TYR A 759 9.78 10.62 15.87
CA TYR A 759 8.61 10.34 15.04
C TYR A 759 7.60 9.48 15.79
N ALA A 760 6.32 9.74 15.57
CA ALA A 760 5.21 8.95 16.09
C ALA A 760 4.08 8.83 15.07
N ASP A 761 3.09 7.99 15.33
CA ASP A 761 1.95 7.83 14.42
C ASP A 761 1.13 9.12 14.31
N SER A 762 1.07 9.96 15.35
CA SER A 762 0.39 11.27 15.26
C SER A 762 1.12 12.38 16.02
N ALA A 763 0.92 13.64 15.59
CA ALA A 763 1.44 14.79 16.32
C ALA A 763 0.85 14.88 17.74
N LEU A 764 -0.39 14.42 17.93
CA LEU A 764 -1.05 14.40 19.24
C LEU A 764 -0.32 13.49 20.25
N THR A 765 0.18 12.32 19.82
CA THR A 765 0.97 11.45 20.71
C THR A 765 2.26 12.11 21.19
N LEU A 766 2.96 12.82 20.30
CA LEU A 766 4.17 13.58 20.63
C LEU A 766 3.85 14.75 21.55
N PHE A 767 2.77 15.47 21.28
CA PHE A 767 2.26 16.53 22.15
C PHE A 767 1.96 16.01 23.56
N ASN A 768 1.24 14.89 23.66
CA ASN A 768 0.90 14.28 24.94
C ASN A 768 2.14 13.91 25.74
N LYS A 769 3.20 13.46 25.07
CA LYS A 769 4.48 13.22 25.73
C LYS A 769 5.17 14.51 26.20
N MET A 770 5.08 15.60 25.44
CA MET A 770 5.53 16.93 25.88
C MET A 770 4.75 17.44 27.09
N VAL A 771 3.45 17.13 27.20
CA VAL A 771 2.66 17.41 28.40
C VAL A 771 3.23 16.69 29.62
N LEU A 772 3.70 15.45 29.48
CA LEU A 772 4.37 14.73 30.59
C LEU A 772 5.67 15.40 31.00
N CYS A 773 6.47 15.89 30.05
CA CYS A 773 7.65 16.70 30.34
C CYS A 773 7.28 17.97 31.12
N CYS A 774 6.21 18.66 30.72
CA CYS A 774 5.69 19.83 31.43
C CYS A 774 5.33 19.51 32.89
N ILE A 775 4.62 18.40 33.11
CA ILE A 775 4.24 17.93 34.45
C ILE A 775 5.48 17.63 35.29
N GLN A 776 6.48 16.95 34.73
CA GLN A 776 7.70 16.56 35.43
C GLN A 776 8.58 17.76 35.81
N GLU A 777 8.60 18.83 35.00
CA GLU A 777 9.24 20.11 35.36
C GLU A 777 8.42 20.96 36.35
N GLY A 778 7.24 20.48 36.78
CA GLY A 778 6.30 21.24 37.60
C GLY A 778 5.76 22.49 36.88
N GLY A 779 5.74 22.46 35.55
CA GLY A 779 5.34 23.55 34.67
C GLY A 779 3.83 23.79 34.64
N THR A 780 3.45 24.91 34.03
CA THR A 780 2.05 25.26 33.75
C THR A 780 1.90 25.49 32.25
N LEU A 781 0.99 24.74 31.63
CA LEU A 781 0.73 24.80 30.20
C LEU A 781 -0.27 25.92 29.89
N CYS A 782 0.17 26.90 29.11
CA CYS A 782 -0.54 28.10 28.73
C CYS A 782 -1.06 27.95 27.29
N PHE A 783 -2.37 27.95 27.11
CA PHE A 783 -3.02 27.90 25.80
C PHE A 783 -3.70 29.23 25.46
N PRO A 784 -3.56 29.79 24.25
CA PRO A 784 -4.45 30.86 23.82
C PRO A 784 -5.91 30.38 23.79
N VAL A 785 -6.84 31.23 24.21
CA VAL A 785 -8.27 31.04 23.93
C VAL A 785 -8.46 30.98 22.41
N GLY A 786 -9.12 29.94 21.90
CA GLY A 786 -9.09 29.61 20.48
C GLY A 786 -7.99 28.63 20.07
N THR A 787 -7.57 27.75 20.99
CA THR A 787 -6.74 26.57 20.67
C THR A 787 -7.64 25.39 20.30
N ASN A 788 -7.15 24.51 19.43
CA ASN A 788 -7.77 23.21 19.16
C ASN A 788 -8.20 22.50 20.47
N GLY A 789 -9.49 22.18 20.58
CA GLY A 789 -10.09 21.64 21.79
C GLY A 789 -9.46 20.32 22.23
N ASN A 790 -9.04 19.47 21.30
CA ASN A 790 -8.49 18.15 21.63
C ASN A 790 -7.23 18.28 22.47
N TYR A 791 -6.29 19.16 22.08
CA TYR A 791 -5.03 19.38 22.81
C TYR A 791 -5.25 19.87 24.24
N VAL A 792 -6.22 20.78 24.44
CA VAL A 792 -6.57 21.30 25.77
C VAL A 792 -7.16 20.19 26.65
N HIS A 793 -8.06 19.37 26.09
CA HIS A 793 -8.68 18.26 26.82
C HIS A 793 -7.70 17.13 27.10
N SER A 794 -6.78 16.82 26.19
CA SER A 794 -5.72 15.82 26.41
C SER A 794 -4.77 16.26 27.52
N ALA A 795 -4.37 17.54 27.56
CA ALA A 795 -3.56 18.06 28.65
C ALA A 795 -4.26 17.96 30.02
N LYS A 796 -5.56 18.28 30.08
CA LYS A 796 -6.38 18.10 31.28
C LYS A 796 -6.55 16.63 31.68
N PHE A 797 -6.72 15.74 30.70
CA PHE A 797 -6.84 14.29 30.92
C PHE A 797 -5.58 13.75 31.60
N LEU A 798 -4.41 14.22 31.15
CA LEU A 798 -3.09 13.94 31.71
C LEU A 798 -2.79 14.66 33.03
N LYS A 799 -3.77 15.40 33.61
CA LYS A 799 -3.64 16.15 34.87
C LYS A 799 -2.62 17.30 34.83
N ALA A 800 -2.33 17.86 33.65
CA ALA A 800 -1.47 19.03 33.56
C ALA A 800 -2.14 20.28 34.14
N LYS A 801 -1.35 21.17 34.74
CA LYS A 801 -1.82 22.51 35.12
C LYS A 801 -2.00 23.33 33.85
N VAL A 802 -3.23 23.76 33.59
CA VAL A 802 -3.58 24.52 32.39
C VAL A 802 -4.04 25.93 32.74
N VAL A 803 -3.53 26.93 32.04
CA VAL A 803 -3.97 28.33 32.10
C VAL A 803 -4.31 28.81 30.69
N ASN A 804 -5.46 29.47 30.54
CA ASN A 804 -5.84 30.06 29.26
C ASN A 804 -5.33 31.50 29.15
N ILE A 805 -4.74 31.84 28.01
CA ILE A 805 -4.34 33.20 27.66
C ILE A 805 -5.50 33.87 26.91
N PRO A 806 -6.09 34.95 27.45
CA PRO A 806 -7.20 35.63 26.80
C PRO A 806 -6.82 36.16 25.41
N THR A 807 -7.69 35.93 24.43
CA THR A 807 -7.61 36.49 23.08
C THR A 807 -8.85 37.34 22.80
N LYS A 808 -8.78 38.20 21.79
CA LYS A 808 -9.82 39.21 21.51
C LYS A 808 -10.39 39.04 20.11
N SER A 809 -11.70 39.29 19.95
CA SER A 809 -12.38 39.26 18.67
C SER A 809 -11.81 40.23 17.65
N GLU A 810 -11.39 41.42 18.10
CA GLU A 810 -10.85 42.47 17.22
C GLU A 810 -9.55 42.05 16.52
N GLU A 811 -8.80 41.13 17.12
CA GLU A 811 -7.56 40.55 16.60
C GLU A 811 -7.81 39.15 16.00
N GLY A 812 -9.07 38.80 15.74
CA GLY A 812 -9.48 37.49 15.23
C GLY A 812 -9.14 36.32 16.17
N PHE A 813 -9.07 36.58 17.48
CA PHE A 813 -8.64 35.65 18.52
C PHE A 813 -7.18 35.18 18.40
N LYS A 814 -6.32 35.94 17.72
CA LYS A 814 -4.88 35.68 17.71
C LYS A 814 -4.26 35.91 19.10
N LEU A 815 -3.22 35.13 19.41
CA LEU A 815 -2.37 35.39 20.56
C LEU A 815 -1.55 36.65 20.30
N THR A 816 -1.58 37.59 21.25
CA THR A 816 -0.84 38.86 21.16
C THR A 816 0.23 38.93 22.24
N GLU A 817 1.27 39.72 21.99
CA GLU A 817 2.35 39.96 22.96
C GLU A 817 1.81 40.47 24.30
N ASN A 818 0.83 41.38 24.26
CA ASN A 818 0.22 41.95 25.46
C ASN A 818 -0.51 40.90 26.30
N GLY A 819 -1.35 40.06 25.66
CA GLY A 819 -2.08 39.00 26.36
C GLY A 819 -1.13 37.96 26.95
N LEU A 820 -0.09 37.60 26.21
CA LEU A 820 0.95 36.68 26.65
C LEU A 820 1.71 37.23 27.87
N ASN A 821 2.22 38.47 27.79
CA ASN A 821 2.96 39.11 28.90
C ASN A 821 2.12 39.19 30.19
N GLN A 822 0.82 39.49 30.10
CA GLN A 822 -0.07 39.57 31.27
C GLN A 822 -0.17 38.24 32.03
N VAL A 823 -0.27 37.12 31.31
CA VAL A 823 -0.36 35.80 31.92
C VAL A 823 1.00 35.32 32.41
N LEU A 824 2.04 35.42 31.59
CA LEU A 824 3.38 34.91 31.91
C LEU A 824 4.00 35.59 33.14
N ASN A 825 3.66 36.84 33.44
CA ASN A 825 4.06 37.51 34.69
C ASN A 825 3.63 36.77 35.97
N ASN A 826 2.55 35.98 35.89
CA ASN A 826 1.93 35.33 37.05
C ASN A 826 2.09 33.80 37.05
N VAL A 827 2.80 33.24 36.07
CA VAL A 827 2.95 31.79 35.89
C VAL A 827 4.40 31.37 36.16
N LYS A 828 4.58 30.36 37.01
CA LYS A 828 5.89 29.74 37.25
C LYS A 828 6.14 28.64 36.22
N ASN A 829 7.36 28.56 35.69
CA ASN A 829 7.78 27.60 34.67
C ASN A 829 6.76 27.49 33.52
N PRO A 830 6.50 28.60 32.81
CA PRO A 830 5.47 28.60 31.78
C PRO A 830 5.85 27.74 30.59
N TRP A 831 4.90 26.91 30.15
CA TRP A 831 4.95 26.17 28.89
C TRP A 831 3.91 26.78 27.96
N VAL A 832 4.29 27.32 26.80
CA VAL A 832 3.37 28.04 25.90
C VAL A 832 3.14 27.21 24.65
N TYR A 833 1.88 26.93 24.33
CA TYR A 833 1.49 26.28 23.08
C TYR A 833 1.09 27.33 22.03
N ILE A 834 1.65 27.22 20.83
CA ILE A 834 1.37 28.11 19.69
C ILE A 834 1.08 27.25 18.46
N SER A 835 -0.15 27.25 17.97
CA SER A 835 -0.49 26.68 16.66
C SER A 835 -0.15 27.69 15.56
N GLY A 836 0.85 27.39 14.72
CA GLY A 836 1.19 28.24 13.58
C GLY A 836 2.21 27.63 12.62
N PRO A 837 2.38 28.17 11.39
CA PRO A 837 1.83 29.45 10.91
C PRO A 837 0.31 29.57 10.89
N THR A 838 -0.39 28.50 10.51
CA THR A 838 -1.86 28.46 10.49
C THR A 838 -2.42 28.13 11.88
N ILE A 839 -3.35 28.95 12.34
CA ILE A 839 -3.98 28.85 13.66
C ILE A 839 -5.20 27.93 13.57
N SER A 840 -5.21 26.85 14.36
CA SER A 840 -6.40 26.01 14.51
C SER A 840 -7.12 26.35 15.82
N PRO A 841 -8.43 26.70 15.78
CA PRO A 841 -9.36 26.50 14.66
C PRO A 841 -9.68 27.72 13.79
N THR A 842 -9.14 28.91 14.05
CA THR A 842 -9.60 30.15 13.39
C THR A 842 -9.24 30.26 11.91
N GLY A 843 -8.24 29.52 11.44
CA GLY A 843 -7.76 29.60 10.06
C GLY A 843 -7.02 30.90 9.73
N LEU A 844 -6.66 31.70 10.74
CA LEU A 844 -5.80 32.87 10.60
C LEU A 844 -4.32 32.46 10.57
N ILE A 845 -3.46 33.35 10.11
CA ILE A 845 -2.02 33.11 9.96
C ILE A 845 -1.25 34.08 10.86
N TYR A 846 -0.22 33.58 11.54
CA TYR A 846 0.80 34.41 12.17
C TYR A 846 1.86 34.81 11.14
N ASP A 847 2.09 36.11 10.96
CA ASP A 847 3.20 36.60 10.15
C ASP A 847 4.55 36.46 10.90
N GLN A 848 5.65 36.74 10.20
CA GLN A 848 7.00 36.67 10.75
C GLN A 848 7.21 37.59 11.97
N LYS A 849 6.65 38.81 11.93
CA LYS A 849 6.84 39.80 13.00
C LYS A 849 6.03 39.43 14.24
N GLU A 850 4.83 38.89 14.05
CA GLU A 850 3.97 38.42 15.13
C GLU A 850 4.63 37.27 15.88
N ILE A 851 5.11 36.23 15.17
CA ILE A 851 5.79 35.11 15.84
C ILE A 851 7.10 35.57 16.52
N GLU A 852 7.84 36.51 15.93
CA GLU A 852 9.02 37.13 16.56
C GLU A 852 8.68 37.79 17.90
N ASN A 853 7.61 38.58 17.94
CA ASN A 853 7.18 39.26 19.16
C ASN A 853 6.74 38.24 20.24
N LEU A 854 6.00 37.21 19.84
CA LEU A 854 5.56 36.14 20.76
C LEU A 854 6.73 35.36 21.36
N LEU A 855 7.72 34.98 20.53
CA LEU A 855 8.91 34.28 20.98
C LEU A 855 9.79 35.16 21.87
N THR A 856 9.91 36.45 21.55
CA THR A 856 10.66 37.42 22.37
C THR A 856 10.01 37.57 23.75
N ALA A 857 8.68 37.66 23.81
CA ALA A 857 7.94 37.68 25.06
C ALA A 857 8.13 36.37 25.86
N CYS A 858 8.05 35.20 25.21
CA CYS A 858 8.33 33.91 25.87
C CYS A 858 9.75 33.84 26.44
N ALA A 859 10.75 34.31 25.70
CA ALA A 859 12.16 34.31 26.12
C ALA A 859 12.39 35.17 27.36
N LYS A 860 11.72 36.32 27.46
CA LYS A 860 11.77 37.19 28.65
C LYS A 860 11.40 36.46 29.94
N PHE A 861 10.46 35.51 29.89
CA PHE A 861 10.00 34.74 31.04
C PHE A 861 10.62 33.35 31.15
N GLY A 862 11.57 32.98 30.28
CA GLY A 862 12.18 31.66 30.29
C GLY A 862 11.20 30.53 29.96
N ALA A 863 10.21 30.79 29.12
CA ALA A 863 9.16 29.83 28.81
C ALA A 863 9.65 28.68 27.92
N ARG A 864 9.08 27.48 28.11
CA ARG A 864 9.17 26.37 27.17
C ARG A 864 8.10 26.56 26.10
N VAL A 865 8.44 26.65 24.82
CA VAL A 865 7.48 26.90 23.74
C VAL A 865 7.31 25.66 22.88
N ILE A 866 6.06 25.24 22.68
CA ILE A 866 5.66 24.22 21.71
C ILE A 866 5.04 24.94 20.52
N ILE A 867 5.77 25.00 19.40
CA ILE A 867 5.22 25.49 18.13
C ILE A 867 4.64 24.29 17.41
N ASP A 868 3.34 24.28 17.18
CA ASP A 868 2.63 23.23 16.46
C ASP A 868 2.29 23.68 15.04
N THR A 869 2.96 23.04 14.08
CA THR A 869 2.83 23.30 12.65
C THR A 869 1.84 22.35 11.95
N SER A 870 1.21 21.43 12.70
CA SER A 870 0.39 20.32 12.15
C SER A 870 -0.81 20.76 11.31
N PHE A 871 -1.26 22.00 11.45
CA PHE A 871 -2.40 22.56 10.73
C PHE A 871 -2.00 23.45 9.54
N SER A 872 -0.71 23.52 9.22
CA SER A 872 -0.16 24.39 8.17
C SER A 872 0.13 23.62 6.87
N GLY A 873 0.34 24.35 5.77
CA GLY A 873 0.70 23.83 4.45
C GLY A 873 -0.38 23.92 3.38
N LEU A 874 -1.56 24.43 3.74
CA LEU A 874 -2.71 24.68 2.85
C LEU A 874 -3.19 26.13 3.00
N GLU A 875 -2.26 27.08 2.99
CA GLU A 875 -2.54 28.52 3.04
C GLU A 875 -3.02 29.03 1.68
N PHE A 876 -4.18 29.69 1.61
CA PHE A 876 -4.75 30.14 0.34
C PHE A 876 -4.93 31.65 0.21
N ASP A 877 -5.14 32.45 1.26
CA ASP A 877 -5.58 33.86 1.13
C ASP A 877 -4.61 34.92 1.68
N TYR A 878 -3.28 34.72 1.56
CA TYR A 878 -2.32 35.74 2.00
C TYR A 878 -1.36 36.21 0.91
N GLU A 879 -1.76 37.25 0.17
CA GLU A 879 -0.85 38.01 -0.69
C GLU A 879 0.26 38.65 0.17
N GLY A 880 1.52 38.27 -0.05
CA GLY A 880 2.68 38.86 0.62
C GLY A 880 3.24 38.07 1.82
N TRP A 881 2.73 36.88 2.13
CA TRP A 881 3.35 36.02 3.15
C TRP A 881 4.57 35.33 2.55
N SER A 882 5.75 35.63 3.09
CA SER A 882 7.02 35.05 2.65
C SER A 882 7.39 33.76 3.39
N GLY A 883 6.45 33.16 4.13
CA GLY A 883 6.75 32.07 5.06
C GLY A 883 7.40 32.58 6.35
N TRP A 884 7.71 31.64 7.25
CA TRP A 884 8.52 31.91 8.43
C TRP A 884 10.00 31.64 8.16
N ASN A 885 10.86 32.42 8.82
CA ASN A 885 12.28 32.09 9.02
C ASN A 885 12.63 32.32 10.49
N LEU A 886 12.62 31.23 11.27
CA LEU A 886 12.84 31.29 12.71
C LEU A 886 14.33 31.27 13.12
N GLU A 887 15.26 31.01 12.20
CA GLU A 887 16.67 30.74 12.48
C GLU A 887 17.33 31.95 13.13
N GLY A 888 17.19 33.13 12.50
CA GLY A 888 17.78 34.37 13.01
C GLY A 888 17.14 34.85 14.32
N VAL A 889 15.89 34.48 14.59
CA VAL A 889 15.16 34.85 15.81
C VAL A 889 15.60 33.96 16.96
N LEU A 890 15.51 32.65 16.77
CA LEU A 890 15.85 31.66 17.78
C LEU A 890 17.34 31.66 18.10
N SER A 891 18.22 31.85 17.10
CA SER A 891 19.67 31.99 17.35
C SER A 891 19.99 33.18 18.24
N ARG A 892 19.27 34.31 18.09
CA ARG A 892 19.42 35.49 18.95
C ARG A 892 18.85 35.26 20.36
N LEU A 893 17.68 34.62 20.46
CA LEU A 893 16.98 34.45 21.74
C LEU A 893 17.57 33.33 22.60
N CYS A 894 17.90 32.18 22.00
CA CYS A 894 18.52 31.04 22.69
C CYS A 894 19.94 31.35 23.18
N GLY A 895 20.64 32.30 22.52
CA GLY A 895 21.95 32.81 22.97
C GLY A 895 21.87 33.88 24.09
N SER A 896 20.68 34.24 24.57
CA SER A 896 20.45 35.36 25.50
C SER A 896 20.01 34.94 26.92
N ASN A 897 19.97 35.92 27.84
CA ASN A 897 20.00 35.89 29.31
C ASN A 897 19.13 34.89 30.14
N ASN A 898 18.32 33.99 29.57
CA ASN A 898 17.52 33.03 30.35
C ASN A 898 17.70 31.57 29.87
N PRO A 899 18.50 30.75 30.60
CA PRO A 899 18.84 29.38 30.17
C PRO A 899 17.65 28.40 30.18
N SER A 900 16.49 28.80 30.72
CA SER A 900 15.29 27.97 30.76
C SER A 900 14.44 28.08 29.49
N PHE A 901 14.63 29.15 28.69
CA PHE A 901 13.89 29.33 27.44
C PHE A 901 14.27 28.25 26.44
N SER A 902 13.27 27.58 25.85
CA SER A 902 13.51 26.65 24.76
C SER A 902 12.31 26.54 23.85
N VAL A 903 12.55 26.29 22.58
CA VAL A 903 11.49 26.09 21.59
C VAL A 903 11.63 24.71 20.98
N CYS A 904 10.52 24.00 20.88
CA CYS A 904 10.40 22.76 20.14
C CYS A 904 9.40 22.92 19.00
N LEU A 905 9.64 22.20 17.92
CA LEU A 905 8.78 22.21 16.75
C LEU A 905 8.04 20.88 16.64
N LEU A 906 6.73 20.92 16.86
CA LEU A 906 5.82 19.81 16.64
C LEU A 906 5.19 19.96 15.25
N GLY A 907 5.01 18.84 14.54
CA GLY A 907 4.30 18.86 13.27
C GLY A 907 3.66 17.54 12.89
N GLY A 908 2.62 17.64 12.08
CA GLY A 908 1.91 16.57 11.43
C GLY A 908 1.90 16.81 9.92
N LEU A 909 2.06 15.75 9.14
CA LEU A 909 2.25 15.87 7.69
C LEU A 909 0.97 15.68 6.88
N SER A 910 -0.14 15.25 7.48
CA SER A 910 -1.36 14.88 6.75
C SER A 910 -1.90 15.98 5.82
N PRO A 911 -2.04 17.25 6.24
CA PRO A 911 -2.46 18.33 5.32
C PRO A 911 -1.49 18.55 4.17
N MET A 912 -0.20 18.42 4.43
CA MET A 912 0.86 18.67 3.45
C MET A 912 1.04 17.53 2.46
N MET A 913 0.74 16.31 2.88
CA MET A 913 0.80 15.09 2.06
C MET A 913 -0.53 14.79 1.38
N LEU A 914 -1.55 15.63 1.61
CA LEU A 914 -2.91 15.51 1.04
C LEU A 914 -3.55 14.15 1.34
N THR A 915 -3.28 13.58 2.52
CA THR A 915 -3.80 12.28 2.93
C THR A 915 -3.83 12.11 4.45
N ASP A 916 -4.92 11.55 4.95
CA ASP A 916 -5.06 11.07 6.33
C ASP A 916 -4.91 9.55 6.48
N ALA A 917 -4.70 8.82 5.38
CA ALA A 917 -4.44 7.38 5.43
C ALA A 917 -3.06 7.06 6.02
N LEU A 918 -2.09 7.96 5.80
CA LEU A 918 -0.76 7.91 6.39
C LEU A 918 -0.75 8.85 7.60
N LYS A 919 -0.73 8.27 8.80
CA LYS A 919 -0.58 9.03 10.04
C LYS A 919 0.92 9.10 10.38
N PHE A 920 1.44 10.34 10.47
CA PHE A 920 2.84 10.61 10.75
C PHE A 920 3.02 11.97 11.43
N GLY A 921 3.52 11.94 12.67
CA GLY A 921 3.94 13.12 13.43
C GLY A 921 5.45 13.17 13.62
N PHE A 922 6.01 14.38 13.72
CA PHE A 922 7.40 14.63 14.04
C PHE A 922 7.55 15.69 15.13
N LEU A 923 8.63 15.58 15.92
CA LEU A 923 9.03 16.54 16.93
C LEU A 923 10.53 16.82 16.80
N VAL A 924 10.89 18.11 16.80
CA VAL A 924 12.27 18.60 16.80
C VAL A 924 12.60 19.22 18.15
N LEU A 925 13.65 18.71 18.79
CA LEU A 925 14.15 19.19 20.09
C LEU A 925 15.62 19.58 19.98
N ASN A 926 15.97 20.81 20.37
CA ASN A 926 17.36 21.29 20.29
C ASN A 926 18.08 21.31 21.65
N GLN A 927 17.35 21.19 22.77
CA GLN A 927 17.90 21.39 24.12
C GLN A 927 18.17 20.05 24.84
N PRO A 928 19.43 19.71 25.17
CA PRO A 928 19.79 18.42 25.77
C PRO A 928 18.99 18.02 27.02
N PRO A 929 18.74 18.92 28.01
CA PRO A 929 17.97 18.54 29.20
C PRO A 929 16.53 18.12 28.88
N LEU A 930 15.92 18.78 27.89
CA LEU A 930 14.56 18.46 27.45
C LEU A 930 14.55 17.15 26.62
N ILE A 931 15.60 16.90 25.83
CA ILE A 931 15.78 15.65 25.08
C ILE A 931 15.89 14.45 26.04
N GLU A 932 16.74 14.55 27.06
CA GLU A 932 16.91 13.51 28.09
C GLU A 932 15.60 13.26 28.85
N LEU A 933 14.91 14.34 29.26
CA LEU A 933 13.61 14.25 29.92
C LEU A 933 12.57 13.58 29.02
N PHE A 934 12.49 13.96 27.75
CA PHE A 934 11.54 13.39 26.80
C PHE A 934 11.81 11.90 26.58
N HIS A 935 13.06 11.48 26.44
CA HIS A 935 13.42 10.06 26.28
C HIS A 935 13.33 9.26 27.59
N SER A 936 13.20 9.93 28.75
CA SER A 936 12.92 9.24 30.02
C SER A 936 11.50 8.62 30.06
N PHE A 937 10.58 9.14 29.25
CA PHE A 937 9.26 8.56 29.04
C PHE A 937 9.30 7.55 27.88
N SER A 938 8.92 6.30 28.15
CA SER A 938 8.65 5.25 27.15
C SER A 938 7.27 5.44 26.50
N GLY A 939 6.90 4.60 25.53
CA GLY A 939 5.49 4.44 25.13
C GLY A 939 5.04 5.11 23.82
N LEU A 940 5.93 5.69 23.02
CA LEU A 940 5.52 6.24 21.72
C LEU A 940 5.20 5.13 20.72
N SER A 941 4.00 5.21 20.11
CA SER A 941 3.71 4.52 18.86
C SER A 941 4.71 4.98 17.80
N ARG A 942 5.24 4.04 17.02
CA ARG A 942 6.29 4.32 16.03
C ARG A 942 5.72 4.09 14.63
N PRO A 943 5.96 5.01 13.68
CA PRO A 943 5.54 4.81 12.31
C PRO A 943 6.19 3.57 11.72
N HIS A 944 5.34 2.73 11.14
CA HIS A 944 5.74 1.55 10.39
C HIS A 944 6.69 1.89 9.23
N SER A 945 7.55 0.95 8.87
CA SER A 945 8.50 1.04 7.76
C SER A 945 7.85 1.48 6.44
N THR A 946 6.65 0.99 6.10
CA THR A 946 5.94 1.39 4.87
C THR A 946 5.45 2.84 4.93
N VAL A 947 4.99 3.30 6.10
CA VAL A 947 4.59 4.70 6.29
C VAL A 947 5.80 5.61 6.14
N LYS A 948 6.94 5.26 6.76
CA LYS A 948 8.19 6.01 6.62
C LYS A 948 8.65 6.11 5.18
N TYR A 949 8.63 4.99 4.44
CA TYR A 949 8.96 4.97 3.02
C TYR A 949 8.06 5.89 2.20
N ALA A 950 6.73 5.78 2.38
CA ALA A 950 5.77 6.59 1.65
C ALA A 950 5.96 8.08 1.96
N ILE A 951 6.11 8.45 3.23
CA ILE A 951 6.35 9.84 3.66
C ILE A 951 7.66 10.38 3.07
N LYS A 952 8.75 9.61 3.13
CA LYS A 952 10.03 10.01 2.50
C LYS A 952 9.86 10.30 1.01
N LYS A 953 9.19 9.42 0.28
CA LYS A 953 8.94 9.58 -1.15
C LYS A 953 8.12 10.84 -1.43
N LEU A 954 7.04 11.07 -0.66
CA LEU A 954 6.18 12.24 -0.84
C LEU A 954 6.88 13.56 -0.51
N LEU A 955 7.72 13.59 0.52
CA LEU A 955 8.57 14.75 0.83
C LEU A 955 9.51 15.07 -0.34
N GLY A 956 10.16 14.06 -0.92
CA GLY A 956 11.02 14.24 -2.09
C GLY A 956 10.29 14.74 -3.34
N LEU A 957 9.05 14.28 -3.58
CA LEU A 957 8.21 14.78 -4.68
C LEU A 957 7.82 16.25 -4.48
N ARG A 958 7.51 16.63 -3.24
CA ARG A 958 7.13 18.00 -2.89
C ARG A 958 8.31 18.97 -3.01
N GLU A 959 9.48 18.56 -2.54
CA GLU A 959 10.72 19.34 -2.64
C GLU A 959 11.09 19.64 -4.10
N ARG A 960 10.98 18.63 -4.98
CA ARG A 960 11.23 18.78 -6.42
C ARG A 960 10.12 19.53 -7.15
N LYS A 961 9.02 19.88 -6.47
CA LYS A 961 7.79 20.43 -7.06
C LYS A 961 7.32 19.60 -8.27
N SER A 962 7.30 18.28 -8.13
CA SER A 962 6.89 17.37 -9.22
C SER A 962 5.46 17.68 -9.66
N GLY A 963 5.21 17.69 -10.98
CA GLY A 963 3.95 18.14 -11.59
C GLY A 963 2.68 17.65 -10.90
N ASP A 964 2.40 16.35 -10.89
CA ASP A 964 1.14 15.81 -10.33
C ASP A 964 0.87 16.24 -8.88
N MET A 965 1.86 16.10 -8.00
CA MET A 965 1.73 16.46 -6.58
C MET A 965 1.58 17.98 -6.40
N TRP A 966 2.42 18.78 -7.05
CA TRP A 966 2.35 20.24 -6.92
C TRP A 966 1.07 20.82 -7.51
N ASP A 967 0.61 20.28 -8.64
CA ASP A 967 -0.66 20.64 -9.26
C ASP A 967 -1.85 20.22 -8.38
N ALA A 968 -1.75 19.08 -7.68
CA ALA A 968 -2.75 18.67 -6.71
C ALA A 968 -2.82 19.60 -5.49
N VAL A 969 -1.68 20.00 -4.91
CA VAL A 969 -1.64 20.99 -3.82
C VAL A 969 -2.26 22.31 -4.27
N THR A 970 -1.87 22.81 -5.43
CA THR A 970 -2.37 24.09 -5.97
C THR A 970 -3.88 24.05 -6.20
N ARG A 971 -4.39 22.92 -6.73
CA ARG A 971 -5.84 22.70 -6.88
C ARG A 971 -6.56 22.66 -5.54
N GLN A 972 -6.06 21.90 -4.57
CA GLN A 972 -6.69 21.80 -3.26
C GLN A 972 -6.71 23.15 -2.52
N ILE A 973 -5.64 23.94 -2.58
CA ILE A 973 -5.59 25.31 -2.04
C ILE A 973 -6.69 26.18 -2.67
N LYS A 974 -6.86 26.10 -4.00
CA LYS A 974 -7.91 26.82 -4.72
C LYS A 974 -9.31 26.36 -4.33
N ASP A 975 -9.51 25.05 -4.18
CA ASP A 975 -10.79 24.46 -3.81
C ASP A 975 -11.17 24.86 -2.37
N LEU A 976 -10.22 24.79 -1.42
CA LEU A 976 -10.42 25.24 -0.05
C LEU A 976 -10.77 26.73 0.02
N ARG A 977 -10.09 27.59 -0.76
CA ARG A 977 -10.44 29.01 -0.91
C ARG A 977 -11.86 29.21 -1.44
N SER A 978 -12.26 28.42 -2.44
CA SER A 978 -13.62 28.53 -2.99
C SER A 978 -14.67 28.07 -1.97
N ARG A 979 -14.36 27.04 -1.18
CA ARG A 979 -15.26 26.48 -0.18
C ARG A 979 -15.37 27.35 1.06
N SER A 980 -14.29 27.97 1.53
CA SER A 980 -14.34 28.94 2.62
C SER A 980 -15.28 30.09 2.28
N LYS A 981 -15.22 30.62 1.05
CA LYS A 981 -16.12 31.67 0.55
C LYS A 981 -17.58 31.21 0.49
N ARG A 982 -17.85 30.05 -0.12
CA ARG A 982 -19.21 29.48 -0.21
C ARG A 982 -19.82 29.20 1.17
N LEU A 983 -19.02 28.65 2.09
CA LEU A 983 -19.45 28.39 3.47
C LEU A 983 -19.73 29.70 4.21
N LYS A 984 -18.84 30.69 4.09
CA LYS A 984 -19.03 32.05 4.65
C LYS A 984 -20.36 32.65 4.17
N GLU A 985 -20.56 32.71 2.86
CA GLU A 985 -21.80 33.23 2.26
C GLU A 985 -23.04 32.49 2.77
N THR A 986 -22.97 31.16 2.87
CA THR A 986 -24.09 30.33 3.37
C THR A 986 -24.39 30.61 4.84
N LEU A 987 -23.35 30.66 5.69
CA LEU A 987 -23.46 30.92 7.12
C LEU A 987 -24.01 32.34 7.39
N GLU A 988 -23.47 33.36 6.72
CA GLU A 988 -23.94 34.75 6.83
C GLU A 988 -25.41 34.88 6.39
N ASN A 989 -25.77 34.27 5.25
CA ASN A 989 -27.15 34.19 4.80
C ASN A 989 -28.06 33.44 5.78
N CYS A 990 -27.49 32.54 6.59
CA CYS A 990 -28.17 31.82 7.66
C CYS A 990 -28.07 32.50 9.04
N GLY A 991 -27.63 33.76 9.11
CA GLY A 991 -27.64 34.54 10.35
C GLY A 991 -26.53 34.17 11.34
N TRP A 992 -25.41 33.67 10.82
CA TRP A 992 -24.18 33.47 11.59
C TRP A 992 -23.20 34.62 11.35
N ASP A 993 -22.46 35.03 12.39
CA ASP A 993 -21.33 35.96 12.26
C ASP A 993 -20.05 35.16 12.04
N VAL A 994 -19.51 35.20 10.82
CA VAL A 994 -18.36 34.39 10.40
C VAL A 994 -17.05 35.13 10.63
N LEU A 995 -16.07 34.47 11.24
CA LEU A 995 -14.70 34.95 11.28
C LEU A 995 -14.00 34.57 9.97
N GLU A 996 -13.41 35.56 9.31
CA GLU A 996 -12.70 35.35 8.04
C GLU A 996 -11.43 34.51 8.25
N CYS A 997 -11.31 33.40 7.51
CA CYS A 997 -10.14 32.54 7.52
C CYS A 997 -9.28 32.77 6.28
N HIS A 998 -7.97 32.59 6.41
CA HIS A 998 -7.01 32.75 5.31
C HIS A 998 -6.25 31.46 4.95
N ALA A 999 -6.38 30.42 5.77
CA ALA A 999 -5.64 29.18 5.62
C ALA A 999 -6.30 27.99 6.33
N GLY A 1000 -5.76 26.81 6.03
CA GLY A 1000 -6.13 25.57 6.69
C GLY A 1000 -7.49 25.06 6.24
N VAL A 1001 -8.13 24.29 7.11
CA VAL A 1001 -9.36 23.56 6.79
C VAL A 1001 -10.54 23.95 7.66
N SER A 1002 -10.42 24.98 8.50
CA SER A 1002 -11.43 25.34 9.50
C SER A 1002 -11.99 26.74 9.27
N VAL A 1003 -13.30 26.89 9.48
CA VAL A 1003 -14.03 28.16 9.53
C VAL A 1003 -14.73 28.24 10.88
N VAL A 1004 -14.70 29.42 11.50
CA VAL A 1004 -15.29 29.66 12.83
C VAL A 1004 -16.40 30.70 12.71
N ALA A 1005 -17.57 30.41 13.29
CA ALA A 1005 -18.74 31.29 13.18
C ALA A 1005 -19.62 31.26 14.43
N LYS A 1006 -20.28 32.39 14.72
CA LYS A 1006 -21.17 32.56 15.87
C LYS A 1006 -22.64 32.52 15.43
N PRO A 1007 -23.51 31.69 16.04
CA PRO A 1007 -24.93 31.54 15.64
C PRO A 1007 -25.85 32.67 16.14
N THR A 1008 -25.51 33.93 15.85
CA THR A 1008 -26.13 35.12 16.45
C THR A 1008 -27.64 35.20 16.28
N LEU A 1009 -28.18 34.79 15.12
CA LEU A 1009 -29.63 34.79 14.87
C LEU A 1009 -30.41 33.79 15.75
N TYR A 1010 -29.77 32.74 16.26
CA TYR A 1010 -30.43 31.63 16.94
C TYR A 1010 -30.40 31.73 18.46
N MET A 1011 -29.49 32.53 19.01
CA MET A 1011 -29.31 32.63 20.46
C MET A 1011 -30.59 33.04 21.17
N SER A 1012 -30.94 32.29 22.22
CA SER A 1012 -32.17 32.45 23.00
C SER A 1012 -33.50 32.17 22.27
N LYS A 1013 -33.48 31.67 21.02
CA LYS A 1013 -34.69 31.19 20.34
C LYS A 1013 -35.06 29.79 20.82
N THR A 1014 -36.35 29.48 20.86
CA THR A 1014 -36.82 28.13 21.13
C THR A 1014 -37.02 27.41 19.81
N ILE A 1015 -36.41 26.25 19.64
CA ILE A 1015 -36.61 25.41 18.46
C ILE A 1015 -37.42 24.18 18.83
N GLN A 1016 -38.26 23.71 17.91
CA GLN A 1016 -38.96 22.44 18.04
C GLN A 1016 -38.56 21.53 16.88
N VAL A 1017 -37.79 20.50 17.18
CA VAL A 1017 -37.40 19.47 16.21
C VAL A 1017 -38.38 18.30 16.36
N LYS A 1018 -39.19 18.06 15.31
CA LYS A 1018 -40.15 16.95 15.25
C LYS A 1018 -39.43 15.68 14.79
N ASN A 1019 -38.94 14.89 15.74
CA ASN A 1019 -38.41 13.54 15.52
C ASN A 1019 -39.28 12.50 16.26
N ALA A 1020 -38.81 11.27 16.45
CA ALA A 1020 -39.51 10.22 17.23
C ALA A 1020 -39.79 10.63 18.70
N ILE A 1021 -39.07 11.62 19.22
CA ILE A 1021 -39.32 12.33 20.49
C ILE A 1021 -39.30 13.83 20.16
N ASP A 1022 -40.34 14.57 20.57
CA ASP A 1022 -40.37 16.02 20.41
C ASP A 1022 -39.22 16.66 21.21
N TYR A 1023 -38.26 17.28 20.52
CA TYR A 1023 -37.15 17.98 21.13
C TYR A 1023 -37.41 19.49 21.08
N VAL A 1024 -37.79 20.06 22.23
CA VAL A 1024 -38.00 21.51 22.41
C VAL A 1024 -36.90 22.06 23.31
N VAL A 1025 -36.07 22.95 22.78
CA VAL A 1025 -34.96 23.54 23.54
C VAL A 1025 -34.82 25.03 23.23
N LYS A 1026 -34.47 25.81 24.25
CA LYS A 1026 -34.03 27.20 24.07
C LYS A 1026 -32.53 27.20 23.75
N LEU A 1027 -32.16 27.71 22.59
CA LEU A 1027 -30.80 27.65 22.08
C LEU A 1027 -29.83 28.54 22.87
N ASP A 1028 -28.69 27.96 23.22
CA ASP A 1028 -27.54 28.62 23.83
C ASP A 1028 -26.23 27.99 23.31
N ASP A 1029 -25.11 28.53 23.80
CA ASP A 1029 -23.76 28.10 23.44
C ASP A 1029 -23.49 26.60 23.71
N SER A 1030 -24.19 26.00 24.69
CA SER A 1030 -23.96 24.62 25.14
C SER A 1030 -24.76 23.58 24.34
N ASN A 1031 -25.93 23.97 23.79
CA ASN A 1031 -26.85 23.03 23.16
C ASN A 1031 -27.00 23.21 21.64
N ILE A 1032 -26.38 24.23 21.04
CA ILE A 1032 -26.45 24.50 19.59
C ILE A 1032 -25.95 23.33 18.73
N ARG A 1033 -24.87 22.68 19.16
CA ARG A 1033 -24.31 21.49 18.49
C ARG A 1033 -25.33 20.34 18.43
N GLU A 1034 -25.91 20.01 19.58
CA GLU A 1034 -26.89 18.92 19.70
C GLU A 1034 -28.17 19.23 18.91
N ALA A 1035 -28.61 20.49 18.94
CA ALA A 1035 -29.75 20.96 18.16
C ALA A 1035 -29.55 20.77 16.65
N ILE A 1036 -28.39 21.16 16.12
CA ILE A 1036 -28.06 21.00 14.69
C ILE A 1036 -27.98 19.51 14.32
N LEU A 1037 -27.26 18.72 15.12
CA LEU A 1037 -27.14 17.27 14.91
C LEU A 1037 -28.52 16.59 14.84
N LYS A 1038 -29.40 16.85 15.82
CA LYS A 1038 -30.74 16.25 15.87
C LYS A 1038 -31.66 16.73 14.74
N ALA A 1039 -31.49 17.98 14.30
CA ALA A 1039 -32.34 18.57 13.27
C ALA A 1039 -31.95 18.14 11.84
N THR A 1040 -30.65 18.01 11.56
CA THR A 1040 -30.16 17.87 10.18
C THR A 1040 -29.10 16.78 9.97
N GLY A 1041 -28.63 16.12 11.04
CA GLY A 1041 -27.57 15.12 10.98
C GLY A 1041 -26.16 15.71 10.76
N LEU A 1042 -26.00 17.03 10.84
CA LEU A 1042 -24.72 17.71 10.67
C LEU A 1042 -23.94 17.76 11.98
N CYS A 1043 -22.72 17.22 11.97
CA CYS A 1043 -21.82 17.23 13.12
C CYS A 1043 -20.90 18.47 13.04
N ILE A 1044 -20.93 19.33 14.06
CA ILE A 1044 -20.06 20.51 14.18
C ILE A 1044 -19.40 20.56 15.55
N ASN A 1045 -18.40 21.43 15.72
CA ASN A 1045 -17.82 21.72 17.04
C ASN A 1045 -18.40 23.00 17.65
N SER A 1046 -18.75 23.03 18.93
CA SER A 1046 -19.28 24.20 19.65
C SER A 1046 -18.19 25.05 20.31
N SER A 1047 -18.60 26.08 21.05
CA SER A 1047 -17.70 26.89 21.89
C SER A 1047 -16.99 26.11 22.99
N SER A 1048 -17.52 24.95 23.41
CA SER A 1048 -16.83 24.07 24.36
C SER A 1048 -15.53 23.52 23.77
N TRP A 1049 -15.55 23.19 22.47
CA TRP A 1049 -14.39 22.69 21.77
C TRP A 1049 -13.45 23.81 21.31
N THR A 1050 -13.97 24.90 20.72
CA THR A 1050 -13.13 26.01 20.25
C THR A 1050 -12.49 26.79 21.40
N GLY A 1051 -13.11 26.74 22.59
CA GLY A 1051 -12.76 27.58 23.74
C GLY A 1051 -13.15 29.05 23.57
N ILE A 1052 -13.70 29.44 22.41
CA ILE A 1052 -14.11 30.82 22.11
C ILE A 1052 -15.61 30.97 22.42
N PRO A 1053 -16.01 31.86 23.35
CA PRO A 1053 -17.41 32.00 23.76
C PRO A 1053 -18.37 32.24 22.58
N GLY A 1054 -19.34 31.35 22.41
CA GLY A 1054 -20.38 31.40 21.37
C GLY A 1054 -19.94 31.05 19.94
N TYR A 1055 -18.67 30.75 19.68
CA TYR A 1055 -18.19 30.42 18.34
C TYR A 1055 -18.08 28.91 18.12
N CYS A 1056 -18.70 28.45 17.03
CA CYS A 1056 -18.64 27.07 16.56
C CYS A 1056 -17.59 26.94 15.43
N ARG A 1057 -17.04 25.73 15.25
CA ARG A 1057 -16.10 25.41 14.18
C ARG A 1057 -16.72 24.43 13.17
N PHE A 1058 -16.38 24.68 11.90
CA PHE A 1058 -16.79 23.93 10.72
C PHE A 1058 -15.52 23.57 9.91
N THR A 1059 -15.33 22.30 9.55
CA THR A 1059 -14.27 21.92 8.58
C THR A 1059 -14.73 22.12 7.13
N ILE A 1060 -13.85 22.52 6.22
CA ILE A 1060 -14.13 22.64 4.77
C ILE A 1060 -13.42 21.57 3.93
N ALA A 1061 -12.72 20.64 4.58
CA ALA A 1061 -12.00 19.54 3.94
C ALA A 1061 -12.88 18.31 3.70
N LEU A 1062 -14.03 18.50 3.04
CA LEU A 1062 -14.95 17.41 2.66
C LEU A 1062 -14.82 17.03 1.18
N ASP A 1063 -15.39 15.90 0.78
CA ASP A 1063 -15.68 15.68 -0.65
C ASP A 1063 -16.70 16.72 -1.15
N GLU A 1064 -16.70 17.05 -2.44
CA GLU A 1064 -17.60 18.08 -2.97
C GLU A 1064 -19.08 17.74 -2.76
N SER A 1065 -19.45 16.46 -2.87
CA SER A 1065 -20.84 16.03 -2.66
C SER A 1065 -21.27 16.17 -1.19
N GLU A 1066 -20.40 15.81 -0.25
CA GLU A 1066 -20.63 15.95 1.19
C GLU A 1066 -20.60 17.41 1.63
N PHE A 1067 -19.69 18.22 1.07
CA PHE A 1067 -19.65 19.67 1.32
C PHE A 1067 -20.95 20.35 0.89
N GLN A 1068 -21.50 20.01 -0.28
CA GLN A 1068 -22.77 20.58 -0.72
C GLN A 1068 -23.92 20.18 0.21
N LYS A 1069 -24.00 18.91 0.62
CA LYS A 1069 -24.99 18.46 1.60
C LYS A 1069 -24.85 19.20 2.94
N ALA A 1070 -23.63 19.49 3.38
CA ALA A 1070 -23.40 20.25 4.60
C ALA A 1070 -23.97 21.68 4.51
N LEU A 1071 -23.79 22.36 3.37
CA LEU A 1071 -24.40 23.68 3.13
C LEU A 1071 -25.94 23.60 3.17
N ASP A 1072 -26.51 22.57 2.56
CA ASP A 1072 -27.95 22.33 2.56
C ASP A 1072 -28.47 22.08 3.99
N CYS A 1073 -27.74 21.32 4.81
CA CYS A 1073 -28.07 21.11 6.23
C CYS A 1073 -28.04 22.42 7.03
N ILE A 1074 -27.08 23.32 6.78
CA ILE A 1074 -27.03 24.64 7.43
C ILE A 1074 -28.25 25.48 7.04
N ALA A 1075 -28.63 25.48 5.77
CA ALA A 1075 -29.80 26.19 5.26
C ALA A 1075 -31.11 25.61 5.80
N GLU A 1076 -31.22 24.29 5.93
CA GLU A 1076 -32.40 23.63 6.49
C GLU A 1076 -32.53 23.90 8.00
N PHE A 1077 -31.42 23.92 8.74
CA PHE A 1077 -31.46 24.30 10.16
C PHE A 1077 -32.04 25.70 10.36
N LYS A 1078 -31.70 26.66 9.49
CA LYS A 1078 -32.30 28.00 9.48
C LYS A 1078 -33.82 27.92 9.34
N ARG A 1079 -34.33 27.11 8.39
CA ARG A 1079 -35.78 26.95 8.16
C ARG A 1079 -36.47 26.40 9.40
N ILE A 1080 -35.94 25.34 9.99
CA ILE A 1080 -36.50 24.70 11.19
C ILE A 1080 -36.52 25.72 12.35
N ALA A 1081 -35.38 26.35 12.63
CA ALA A 1081 -35.24 27.27 13.75
C ALA A 1081 -36.00 28.61 13.60
N CYS A 1082 -36.38 29.00 12.37
CA CYS A 1082 -37.21 30.18 12.12
C CYS A 1082 -38.71 29.86 11.95
N SER A 1083 -39.07 28.58 11.80
CA SER A 1083 -40.46 28.11 11.70
C SER A 1083 -41.07 27.67 13.03
N SER A 1084 -40.20 27.50 14.04
CA SER A 1084 -40.53 27.35 15.46
C SER A 1084 -40.69 28.72 16.12
#